data_AF-A0A196S7S0-F1
#
_entry.id   AF-A0A196S7S0-F1
#
_cell.length_a   1.000
_cell.length_b   1.000
_cell.length_c   1.000
_cell.angle_alpha   90.00
_cell.angle_beta   90.00
_cell.angle_gamma   90.00
#
_symmetry.space_group_name_H-M   'P 1'
#
loop_
_entity.id
_entity.type
_entity.pdbx_description
1 polymer ?
#
loop_
_entity_poly.entity_id
_entity_poly.type
_entity_poly.pdbx_seq_one_letter_code
_entity_poly.pdbx_strand_id
1 'polypeptide(L)'
;MEGGSTIELQFRTGEDLFKNYSIGIIRQVVDKSENRIAEKREGLRQLVGDKYLDMLKVCDRISNMSAAFDTVRNSVTDVLQLCAAFKEDYVYSNEDATSGESHAIITQEMLWEEYDNADMLKLAKDLALFQHCQDSRYASLNEEFFVEFPAIASSKCITLLLQTNDLSSEKRMELFTAYVLFSLYSQPDAPIFSLFQHFLTSASECILSHTTPADLPSLCSVVAEVHTLIQSVLAVMTAEDAYTTFTACLPQVEPSWREAQRPAIAKALQEWLGGVLGALRTMVDGVIAPLRTVEQLAGVKRRVREVLTAMQAQWAASLRVIFAGETTDPLAALFDETFGAKSQELIRACFEAMCEQMRASVTRLSDVSLVYLNEEVAKRVVSPITQLFVDLSDLEYTQSPALIAIVAAETKNVFAAVLQGFQEAAEDEENDLATAFVLFSVRDAARHIAQSYHIDLQKIVEEYTACFRRAVQAWVLGTLDYEKTIRGYFGSLQWDMRDAEWYEAVSTWKEFSLGAMEGEEEEKVLVPAACSPCLVGLLTELCRLIDRVALISRDTAFLREVRALFLQASYHRIATVYDAMVRELLREHPSIASPGLLLLLFDLLFFEKVLAACEPDESGIAEDLRVVAALKEAVLEEIDPVDWTLAESYMQLVLEEFVSSIALLISLLLADAYKLKNASASKSLSKNANVIFTPIEKLPSYPISSPSIQLLLQSRMKEKDSA
;
A
#
# COMPACT_ATOMS: atom_id res chain seq x y z
N MET A 1 -12.92 8.10 -14.33
CA MET A 1 -13.57 6.89 -13.78
C MET A 1 -14.23 6.09 -14.89
N GLU A 2 -13.51 5.13 -15.48
CA GLU A 2 -14.08 4.04 -16.28
C GLU A 2 -13.44 2.73 -15.82
N GLY A 3 -13.65 2.39 -14.55
CA GLY A 3 -13.44 1.04 -14.02
C GLY A 3 -14.75 0.28 -14.12
N GLY A 4 -15.25 0.08 -15.34
CA GLY A 4 -16.45 -0.72 -15.56
C GLY A 4 -16.11 -2.20 -15.46
N SER A 5 -16.35 -2.81 -14.30
CA SER A 5 -16.26 -4.26 -14.10
C SER A 5 -16.98 -4.99 -15.24
N THR A 6 -16.21 -5.66 -16.09
CA THR A 6 -16.77 -6.48 -17.16
C THR A 6 -17.24 -7.77 -16.52
N ILE A 7 -18.55 -7.88 -16.25
CA ILE A 7 -19.16 -9.12 -15.79
C ILE A 7 -19.11 -10.10 -16.97
N GLU A 8 -18.14 -11.01 -16.98
CA GLU A 8 -18.11 -12.15 -17.89
C GLU A 8 -18.93 -13.30 -17.29
N LEU A 9 -20.03 -13.66 -17.96
CA LEU A 9 -20.87 -14.78 -17.54
C LEU A 9 -20.23 -16.09 -18.01
N GLN A 10 -19.66 -16.87 -17.09
CA GLN A 10 -19.21 -18.22 -17.39
C GLN A 10 -20.38 -19.22 -17.21
N PHE A 11 -20.78 -19.88 -18.30
CA PHE A 11 -21.81 -20.91 -18.29
C PHE A 11 -21.54 -21.98 -19.35
N ARG A 12 -21.89 -23.24 -19.06
CA ARG A 12 -21.76 -24.38 -19.99
C ARG A 12 -23.08 -24.73 -20.66
N THR A 13 -24.20 -24.44 -20.00
CA THR A 13 -25.56 -24.67 -20.52
C THR A 13 -26.49 -23.52 -20.17
N GLY A 14 -27.63 -23.40 -20.88
CA GLY A 14 -28.61 -22.35 -20.64
C GLY A 14 -29.26 -22.42 -19.25
N GLU A 15 -29.41 -23.61 -18.67
CA GLU A 15 -29.93 -23.77 -17.31
C GLU A 15 -28.97 -23.24 -16.23
N ASP A 16 -27.66 -23.41 -16.43
CA ASP A 16 -26.64 -22.89 -15.51
C ASP A 16 -26.66 -21.36 -15.45
N LEU A 17 -26.98 -20.71 -16.56
CA LEU A 17 -27.06 -19.25 -16.67
C LEU A 17 -28.17 -18.69 -15.77
N PHE A 18 -29.37 -19.29 -15.81
CA PHE A 18 -30.52 -18.82 -15.02
C PHE A 18 -30.47 -19.25 -13.54
N LYS A 19 -29.72 -20.31 -13.21
CA LYS A 19 -29.50 -20.73 -11.81
C LYS A 19 -28.48 -19.83 -11.10
N ASN A 20 -27.42 -19.44 -11.79
CA ASN A 20 -26.28 -18.76 -11.17
C ASN A 20 -26.34 -17.22 -11.27
N TYR A 21 -27.16 -16.67 -12.17
CA TYR A 21 -27.23 -15.23 -12.39
C TYR A 21 -28.68 -14.73 -12.40
N SER A 22 -28.89 -13.55 -11.79
CA SER A 22 -30.21 -12.93 -11.80
C SER A 22 -30.58 -12.43 -13.20
N ILE A 23 -31.87 -12.46 -13.53
CA ILE A 23 -32.40 -12.00 -14.83
C ILE A 23 -31.97 -10.54 -15.12
N GLY A 24 -31.80 -9.71 -14.08
CA GLY A 24 -31.31 -8.34 -14.22
C GLY A 24 -29.88 -8.27 -14.75
N ILE A 25 -28.97 -9.10 -14.25
CA ILE A 25 -27.58 -9.16 -14.71
C ILE A 25 -27.51 -9.73 -16.13
N ILE A 26 -28.31 -10.76 -16.42
CA ILE A 26 -28.37 -11.35 -17.77
C ILE A 26 -28.83 -10.31 -18.78
N ARG A 27 -29.90 -9.54 -18.49
CA ARG A 27 -30.36 -8.45 -19.37
C ARG A 27 -29.31 -7.36 -19.54
N GLN A 28 -28.63 -6.96 -18.46
CA GLN A 28 -27.60 -5.94 -18.54
C GLN A 28 -26.43 -6.36 -19.45
N VAL A 29 -26.01 -7.63 -19.40
CA VAL A 29 -24.96 -8.15 -20.28
C VAL A 29 -25.46 -8.26 -21.73
N VAL A 30 -26.71 -8.69 -21.94
CA VAL A 30 -27.33 -8.73 -23.27
C VAL A 30 -27.42 -7.32 -23.87
N ASP A 31 -27.99 -6.34 -23.16
CA ASP A 31 -28.13 -4.96 -23.63
C ASP A 31 -26.76 -4.32 -23.91
N LYS A 32 -25.76 -4.58 -23.05
CA LYS A 32 -24.37 -4.12 -23.27
C LYS A 32 -23.75 -4.79 -24.50
N SER A 33 -24.03 -6.07 -24.73
CA SER A 33 -23.53 -6.79 -25.90
C SER A 33 -24.19 -6.31 -27.19
N GLU A 34 -25.51 -6.08 -27.20
CA GLU A 34 -26.25 -5.56 -28.34
C GLU A 34 -25.80 -4.14 -28.69
N ASN A 35 -25.61 -3.27 -27.69
CA ASN A 35 -25.08 -1.92 -27.91
C ASN A 35 -23.66 -1.95 -28.49
N ARG A 36 -22.76 -2.80 -27.96
CA ARG A 36 -21.40 -2.96 -28.51
C ARG A 36 -21.42 -3.53 -29.93
N ILE A 37 -22.33 -4.46 -30.23
CA ILE A 37 -22.51 -5.01 -31.58
C ILE A 37 -23.02 -3.91 -32.51
N ALA A 38 -23.97 -3.09 -32.08
CA ALA A 38 -24.50 -1.98 -32.87
C ALA A 38 -23.41 -0.92 -33.15
N GLU A 39 -22.65 -0.51 -32.14
CA GLU A 39 -21.51 0.41 -32.29
C GLU A 39 -20.45 -0.15 -33.25
N LYS A 40 -20.03 -1.41 -33.08
CA LYS A 40 -19.06 -2.04 -33.98
C LYS A 40 -19.61 -2.19 -35.39
N ARG A 41 -20.90 -2.51 -35.55
CA ARG A 41 -21.57 -2.62 -36.86
C ARG A 41 -21.61 -1.27 -37.58
N GLU A 42 -21.81 -0.18 -36.84
CA GLU A 42 -21.77 1.17 -37.40
C GLU A 42 -20.34 1.60 -37.73
N GLY A 43 -19.36 1.29 -36.88
CA GLY A 43 -17.94 1.48 -37.18
C GLY A 43 -17.48 0.69 -38.42
N LEU A 44 -18.01 -0.51 -38.63
CA LEU A 44 -17.79 -1.32 -39.85
C LEU A 44 -18.47 -0.74 -41.09
N ARG A 45 -19.61 -0.04 -40.96
CA ARG A 45 -20.27 0.64 -42.08
C ARG A 45 -19.51 1.88 -42.55
N GLN A 46 -18.78 2.54 -41.64
CA GLN A 46 -17.99 3.74 -41.96
C GLN A 46 -16.59 3.42 -42.52
N LEU A 47 -16.20 2.14 -42.54
CA LEU A 47 -14.96 1.67 -43.12
C LEU A 47 -15.05 1.62 -44.65
N VAL A 48 -14.27 2.46 -45.33
CA VAL A 48 -14.18 2.50 -46.80
C VAL A 48 -12.72 2.35 -47.25
N GLY A 49 -12.48 1.63 -48.34
CA GLY A 49 -11.16 1.49 -48.97
C GLY A 49 -10.24 0.47 -48.28
N ASP A 50 -8.96 0.84 -48.11
CA ASP A 50 -7.86 -0.08 -47.77
C ASP A 50 -8.07 -0.88 -46.46
N LYS A 51 -8.73 -0.30 -45.45
CA LYS A 51 -9.03 -1.01 -44.20
C LYS A 51 -10.11 -2.09 -44.34
N TYR A 52 -11.04 -1.96 -45.29
CA TYR A 52 -12.00 -3.02 -45.61
C TYR A 52 -11.32 -4.18 -46.35
N LEU A 53 -10.35 -3.85 -47.22
CA LEU A 53 -9.53 -4.82 -47.94
C LEU A 53 -8.68 -5.68 -46.98
N ASP A 54 -8.09 -5.08 -45.95
CA ASP A 54 -7.33 -5.83 -44.95
C ASP A 54 -8.21 -6.72 -44.08
N MET A 55 -9.45 -6.31 -43.78
CA MET A 55 -10.41 -7.19 -43.11
C MET A 55 -10.78 -8.40 -43.98
N LEU A 56 -10.98 -8.22 -45.29
CA LEU A 56 -11.19 -9.34 -46.21
C LEU A 56 -10.01 -10.31 -46.22
N LYS A 57 -8.76 -9.81 -46.23
CA LYS A 57 -7.56 -10.67 -46.14
C LYS A 57 -7.50 -11.47 -44.84
N VAL A 58 -7.95 -10.90 -43.73
CA VAL A 58 -8.03 -11.63 -42.45
C VAL A 58 -9.09 -12.72 -42.52
N CYS A 59 -10.26 -12.43 -43.11
CA CYS A 59 -11.30 -13.44 -43.34
C CYS A 59 -10.80 -14.58 -44.25
N ASP A 60 -10.08 -14.26 -45.33
CA ASP A 60 -9.49 -15.26 -46.23
C ASP A 60 -8.44 -16.12 -45.51
N ARG A 61 -7.61 -15.51 -44.65
CA ARG A 61 -6.64 -16.28 -43.84
C ARG A 61 -7.32 -17.23 -42.87
N ILE A 62 -8.40 -16.80 -42.21
CA ILE A 62 -9.17 -17.66 -41.30
C ILE A 62 -9.82 -18.80 -42.07
N SER A 63 -10.38 -18.53 -43.24
CA SER A 63 -10.98 -19.57 -44.10
C SER A 63 -9.93 -20.58 -44.58
N ASN A 64 -8.75 -20.09 -45.01
CA ASN A 64 -7.63 -20.94 -45.41
C ASN A 64 -7.09 -21.78 -44.24
N MET A 65 -7.03 -21.22 -43.03
CA MET A 65 -6.66 -21.98 -41.83
C MET A 65 -7.68 -23.08 -41.54
N SER A 66 -8.98 -22.80 -41.63
CA SER A 66 -10.02 -23.82 -41.45
C SER A 66 -9.86 -24.96 -42.46
N ALA A 67 -9.63 -24.65 -43.73
CA ALA A 67 -9.41 -25.66 -44.77
C ALA A 67 -8.13 -26.49 -44.52
N ALA A 68 -7.06 -25.87 -44.03
CA ALA A 68 -5.84 -26.57 -43.65
C ALA A 68 -6.09 -27.52 -42.47
N PHE A 69 -6.85 -27.10 -41.45
CA PHE A 69 -7.23 -27.96 -40.34
C PHE A 69 -8.09 -29.15 -40.78
N ASP A 70 -9.03 -28.94 -41.70
CA ASP A 70 -9.81 -30.05 -42.28
C ASP A 70 -8.93 -31.03 -43.05
N THR A 71 -7.92 -30.53 -43.77
CA THR A 71 -6.95 -31.39 -44.50
C THR A 71 -6.11 -32.22 -43.54
N VAL A 72 -5.62 -31.61 -42.45
CA VAL A 72 -4.89 -32.31 -41.39
C VAL A 72 -5.79 -33.35 -40.72
N ARG A 73 -7.04 -32.99 -40.40
CA ARG A 73 -8.01 -33.90 -39.80
C ARG A 73 -8.27 -35.11 -40.70
N ASN A 74 -8.44 -34.90 -41.99
CA ASN A 74 -8.61 -36.00 -42.95
C ASN A 74 -7.35 -36.87 -43.02
N SER A 75 -6.16 -36.28 -43.06
CA SER A 75 -4.89 -37.01 -43.06
C SER A 75 -4.71 -37.88 -41.81
N VAL A 76 -5.07 -37.36 -40.64
CA VAL A 76 -5.07 -38.12 -39.38
C VAL A 76 -6.11 -39.25 -39.43
N THR A 77 -7.27 -39.00 -40.02
CA THR A 77 -8.32 -40.02 -40.18
C THR A 77 -7.87 -41.15 -41.12
N ASP A 78 -7.18 -40.82 -42.21
CA ASP A 78 -6.63 -41.80 -43.15
C ASP A 78 -5.52 -42.65 -42.50
N VAL A 79 -4.64 -42.04 -41.69
CA VAL A 79 -3.64 -42.77 -40.89
C VAL A 79 -4.32 -43.71 -39.89
N LEU A 80 -5.38 -43.26 -39.22
CA LEU A 80 -6.15 -44.10 -38.29
C LEU A 80 -6.82 -45.29 -39.02
N GLN A 81 -7.30 -45.10 -40.25
CA GLN A 81 -7.85 -46.18 -41.06
C GLN A 81 -6.76 -47.18 -41.52
N LEU A 82 -5.58 -46.70 -41.90
CA LEU A 82 -4.42 -47.56 -42.20
C LEU A 82 -4.01 -48.39 -40.98
N CYS A 83 -3.93 -47.77 -39.80
CA CYS A 83 -3.65 -48.48 -38.55
C CYS A 83 -4.73 -49.52 -38.19
N ALA A 84 -5.99 -49.28 -38.54
CA ALA A 84 -7.06 -50.25 -38.36
C ALA A 84 -6.93 -51.44 -39.31
N ALA A 85 -6.54 -51.22 -40.56
CA ALA A 85 -6.29 -52.28 -41.54
C ALA A 85 -5.08 -53.18 -41.14
N PHE A 86 -4.02 -52.60 -40.56
CA PHE A 86 -2.88 -53.36 -40.03
C PHE A 86 -3.24 -54.26 -38.83
N LYS A 87 -4.38 -54.02 -38.17
CA LYS A 87 -4.83 -54.76 -36.99
C LYS A 87 -5.47 -56.11 -37.31
N GLU A 88 -5.91 -56.33 -38.56
CA GLU A 88 -6.53 -57.60 -39.01
C GLU A 88 -5.50 -58.62 -39.54
N ASP A 89 -4.30 -58.21 -39.93
CA ASP A 89 -3.29 -59.09 -40.57
C ASP A 89 -2.39 -59.87 -39.59
N TYR A 90 -2.44 -59.61 -38.28
CA TYR A 90 -1.71 -60.39 -37.27
C TYR A 90 -2.61 -61.44 -36.61
N VAL A 91 -2.65 -62.62 -37.23
CA VAL A 91 -3.21 -63.84 -36.64
C VAL A 91 -2.18 -64.46 -35.69
N TYR A 92 -2.30 -64.19 -34.39
CA TYR A 92 -1.82 -65.09 -33.33
C TYR A 92 -2.93 -65.26 -32.28
N SER A 93 -3.65 -66.37 -32.44
CA SER A 93 -4.39 -67.15 -31.44
C SER A 93 -4.87 -66.43 -30.17
N ASN A 94 -6.14 -66.00 -30.22
CA ASN A 94 -6.98 -65.76 -29.04
C ASN A 94 -7.28 -67.07 -28.31
N GLU A 95 -6.82 -67.19 -27.06
CA GLU A 95 -7.57 -67.91 -26.04
C GLU A 95 -7.97 -66.91 -24.94
N ASP A 96 -9.27 -66.65 -24.91
CA ASP A 96 -10.12 -66.13 -23.82
C ASP A 96 -9.51 -65.21 -22.74
N ALA A 97 -9.85 -63.93 -22.80
CA ALA A 97 -10.22 -63.18 -21.59
C ALA A 97 -11.07 -61.94 -21.93
N THR A 98 -12.29 -61.95 -21.41
CA THR A 98 -13.21 -60.83 -21.34
C THR A 98 -12.72 -59.76 -20.36
N SER A 99 -12.20 -58.63 -20.86
CA SER A 99 -12.36 -57.32 -20.23
C SER A 99 -11.84 -56.23 -21.16
N GLY A 100 -12.68 -55.22 -21.40
CA GLY A 100 -12.29 -54.05 -22.19
C GLY A 100 -11.35 -53.16 -21.40
N GLU A 101 -10.05 -53.33 -21.59
CA GLU A 101 -9.05 -52.31 -21.30
C GLU A 101 -8.13 -52.18 -22.51
N SER A 102 -7.88 -50.92 -22.90
CA SER A 102 -7.02 -50.57 -24.02
C SER A 102 -5.64 -51.17 -23.78
N HIS A 103 -5.16 -52.06 -24.67
CA HIS A 103 -3.82 -52.63 -24.61
C HIS A 103 -2.76 -51.51 -24.68
N ALA A 104 -2.32 -51.01 -23.52
CA ALA A 104 -1.11 -50.22 -23.40
C ALA A 104 0.09 -51.16 -23.64
N ILE A 105 1.07 -50.69 -24.42
CA ILE A 105 2.32 -51.41 -24.61
C ILE A 105 3.06 -51.36 -23.26
N ILE A 106 3.08 -52.49 -22.54
CA ILE A 106 3.82 -52.63 -21.28
C ILE A 106 5.32 -52.61 -21.62
N THR A 107 6.03 -51.55 -21.25
CA THR A 107 7.50 -51.47 -21.39
C THR A 107 8.19 -52.10 -20.17
N GLN A 108 9.47 -52.45 -20.30
CA GLN A 108 10.29 -52.94 -19.17
C GLN A 108 10.38 -51.91 -18.04
N GLU A 109 10.41 -50.62 -18.37
CA GLU A 109 10.39 -49.52 -17.40
C GLU A 109 9.08 -49.45 -16.64
N MET A 110 7.92 -49.62 -17.31
CA MET A 110 6.61 -49.68 -16.63
C MET A 110 6.51 -50.87 -15.68
N LEU A 111 7.07 -52.03 -16.06
CA LEU A 111 7.13 -53.18 -15.16
C LEU A 111 8.06 -52.95 -13.96
N TRP A 112 9.16 -52.21 -14.15
CA TRP A 112 10.07 -51.85 -13.06
C TRP A 112 9.49 -50.79 -12.13
N GLU A 113 8.58 -49.95 -12.62
CA GLU A 113 7.81 -49.01 -11.81
C GLU A 113 6.82 -49.71 -10.87
N GLU A 114 6.23 -50.82 -11.30
CA GLU A 114 5.27 -51.62 -10.50
C GLU A 114 5.90 -52.33 -9.29
N TYR A 115 7.21 -52.59 -9.30
CA TYR A 115 7.89 -53.18 -8.13
C TYR A 115 7.89 -52.20 -6.95
N ASP A 116 7.16 -52.57 -5.90
CA ASP A 116 6.91 -51.73 -4.74
C ASP A 116 7.77 -52.12 -3.52
N ASN A 117 7.52 -51.45 -2.39
CA ASN A 117 8.26 -51.65 -1.16
C ASN A 117 8.19 -53.09 -0.61
N ALA A 118 7.09 -53.80 -0.83
CA ALA A 118 6.88 -55.17 -0.35
C ALA A 118 7.62 -56.21 -1.20
N ASP A 119 7.88 -55.89 -2.48
CA ASP A 119 8.51 -56.81 -3.42
C ASP A 119 10.03 -56.85 -3.29
N MET A 120 10.68 -55.73 -2.95
CA MET A 120 12.16 -55.64 -2.98
C MET A 120 12.86 -56.63 -2.05
N LEU A 121 12.36 -56.83 -0.82
CA LEU A 121 12.95 -57.78 0.13
C LEU A 121 12.71 -59.24 -0.32
N LYS A 122 11.54 -59.52 -0.89
CA LYS A 122 11.24 -60.83 -1.45
C LYS A 122 12.15 -61.14 -2.63
N LEU A 123 12.34 -60.18 -3.53
CA LEU A 123 13.22 -60.27 -4.69
C LEU A 123 14.67 -60.55 -4.29
N ALA A 124 15.18 -59.90 -3.23
CA ALA A 124 16.51 -60.17 -2.69
C ALA A 124 16.65 -61.61 -2.16
N LYS A 125 15.62 -62.13 -1.47
CA LYS A 125 15.59 -63.51 -0.96
C LYS A 125 15.52 -64.54 -2.09
N ASP A 126 14.67 -64.30 -3.08
CA ASP A 126 14.51 -65.18 -4.25
C ASP A 126 15.81 -65.23 -5.08
N LEU A 127 16.51 -64.09 -5.23
CA LEU A 127 17.83 -64.05 -5.87
C LEU A 127 18.89 -64.87 -5.10
N ALA A 128 18.91 -64.78 -3.78
CA ALA A 128 19.81 -65.57 -2.93
C ALA A 128 19.54 -67.08 -3.05
N LEU A 129 18.27 -67.49 -3.11
CA LEU A 129 17.91 -68.88 -3.36
C LEU A 129 18.37 -69.34 -4.76
N PHE A 130 18.22 -68.48 -5.77
CA PHE A 130 18.64 -68.78 -7.13
C PHE A 130 20.17 -68.97 -7.26
N GLN A 131 20.97 -68.19 -6.52
CA GLN A 131 22.42 -68.34 -6.47
C GLN A 131 22.85 -69.74 -6.00
N HIS A 132 22.12 -70.35 -5.07
CA HIS A 132 22.40 -71.70 -4.58
C HIS A 132 21.97 -72.81 -5.55
N CYS A 133 21.18 -72.49 -6.57
CA CYS A 133 20.65 -73.41 -7.57
C CYS A 133 21.48 -73.46 -8.86
N GLN A 134 22.75 -73.00 -8.86
CA GLN A 134 23.63 -72.89 -10.04
C GLN A 134 23.54 -74.10 -10.99
N ASP A 135 22.70 -73.96 -12.01
CA ASP A 135 22.58 -74.90 -13.11
C ASP A 135 23.34 -74.32 -14.32
N SER A 136 24.22 -75.13 -14.91
CA SER A 136 25.13 -74.72 -16.00
C SER A 136 24.44 -74.11 -17.24
N ARG A 137 23.11 -74.25 -17.33
CA ARG A 137 22.27 -73.77 -18.43
C ARG A 137 22.10 -72.25 -18.48
N TYR A 138 22.29 -71.55 -17.35
CA TYR A 138 22.10 -70.09 -17.27
C TYR A 138 23.38 -69.31 -17.02
N ALA A 139 24.55 -69.96 -17.16
CA ALA A 139 25.84 -69.34 -16.88
C ALA A 139 26.12 -68.07 -17.69
N SER A 140 25.52 -67.94 -18.88
CA SER A 140 25.62 -66.75 -19.74
C SER A 140 24.91 -65.52 -19.19
N LEU A 141 23.97 -65.69 -18.25
CA LEU A 141 23.19 -64.60 -17.64
C LEU A 141 23.70 -64.25 -16.23
N ASN A 142 24.76 -64.91 -15.75
CA ASN A 142 25.27 -64.70 -14.41
C ASN A 142 25.75 -63.25 -14.18
N GLU A 143 26.33 -62.60 -15.19
CA GLU A 143 26.78 -61.21 -15.08
C GLU A 143 25.58 -60.25 -14.92
N GLU A 144 24.56 -60.41 -15.76
CA GLU A 144 23.31 -59.62 -15.66
C GLU A 144 22.59 -59.86 -14.32
N PHE A 145 22.45 -61.11 -13.87
CA PHE A 145 21.71 -61.44 -12.63
C PHE A 145 22.45 -61.13 -11.33
N PHE A 146 23.78 -61.24 -11.31
CA PHE A 146 24.55 -61.13 -10.07
C PHE A 146 25.43 -59.88 -9.98
N VAL A 147 25.50 -59.06 -11.04
CA VAL A 147 26.25 -57.79 -11.04
C VAL A 147 25.34 -56.62 -11.39
N GLU A 148 24.71 -56.64 -12.57
CA GLU A 148 23.91 -55.49 -13.05
C GLU A 148 22.59 -55.34 -12.30
N PHE A 149 21.83 -56.44 -12.18
CA PHE A 149 20.53 -56.44 -11.53
C PHE A 149 20.58 -56.03 -10.04
N PRO A 150 21.50 -56.55 -9.20
CA PRO A 150 21.62 -56.11 -7.81
C PRO A 150 21.97 -54.63 -7.69
N ALA A 151 22.79 -54.09 -8.60
CA ALA A 151 23.11 -52.67 -8.62
C ALA A 151 21.86 -51.82 -8.88
N ILE A 152 21.06 -52.16 -9.90
CA ILE A 152 19.80 -51.47 -10.24
C ILE A 152 18.78 -51.62 -9.09
N ALA A 153 18.63 -52.83 -8.53
CA ALA A 153 17.72 -53.10 -7.43
C ALA A 153 18.11 -52.33 -6.15
N SER A 154 19.41 -52.24 -5.84
CA SER A 154 19.90 -51.45 -4.70
C SER A 154 19.59 -49.95 -4.86
N SER A 155 19.73 -49.40 -6.08
CA SER A 155 19.37 -48.01 -6.39
C SER A 155 17.85 -47.77 -6.29
N LYS A 156 17.03 -48.72 -6.73
CA LYS A 156 15.56 -48.68 -6.58
C LYS A 156 15.15 -48.68 -5.11
N CYS A 157 15.80 -49.47 -4.23
CA CYS A 157 15.56 -49.43 -2.78
C CYS A 157 15.79 -48.02 -2.20
N ILE A 158 16.84 -47.32 -2.63
CA ILE A 158 17.13 -45.95 -2.19
C ILE A 158 16.04 -45.00 -2.70
N THR A 159 15.67 -45.11 -3.98
CA THR A 159 14.62 -44.27 -4.59
C THR A 159 13.28 -44.41 -3.86
N LEU A 160 12.87 -45.65 -3.58
CA LEU A 160 11.65 -45.97 -2.84
C LEU A 160 11.67 -45.43 -1.40
N LEU A 161 12.84 -45.51 -0.73
CA LEU A 161 13.06 -44.96 0.60
C LEU A 161 13.01 -43.42 0.65
N LEU A 162 13.34 -42.73 -0.45
CA LEU A 162 13.34 -41.27 -0.52
C LEU A 162 11.97 -40.71 -0.92
N GLN A 163 11.28 -41.35 -1.88
CA GLN A 163 10.04 -40.83 -2.48
C GLN A 163 8.77 -41.13 -1.67
N THR A 164 8.78 -42.16 -0.81
CA THR A 164 7.57 -42.58 -0.09
C THR A 164 7.50 -41.97 1.32
N ASN A 165 6.71 -40.92 1.49
CA ASN A 165 6.61 -40.18 2.76
C ASN A 165 5.99 -41.00 3.92
N ASP A 166 5.03 -41.89 3.62
CA ASP A 166 4.23 -42.64 4.62
C ASP A 166 4.71 -44.10 4.84
N LEU A 167 6.03 -44.33 4.85
CA LEU A 167 6.58 -45.64 5.18
C LEU A 167 6.60 -45.89 6.70
N SER A 168 6.05 -47.02 7.15
CA SER A 168 6.22 -47.51 8.52
C SER A 168 7.69 -47.82 8.82
N SER A 169 8.07 -47.77 10.10
CA SER A 169 9.43 -48.12 10.55
C SER A 169 9.84 -49.54 10.12
N GLU A 170 8.88 -50.47 10.08
CA GLU A 170 9.07 -51.83 9.59
C GLU A 170 9.44 -51.87 8.11
N LYS A 171 8.65 -51.23 7.23
CA LYS A 171 8.93 -51.19 5.78
C LYS A 171 10.25 -50.49 5.46
N ARG A 172 10.61 -49.43 6.20
CA ARG A 172 11.92 -48.76 6.08
C ARG A 172 13.07 -49.72 6.39
N MET A 173 12.92 -50.55 7.43
CA MET A 173 13.90 -51.57 7.76
C MET A 173 13.98 -52.67 6.70
N GLU A 174 12.86 -53.12 6.16
CA GLU A 174 12.82 -54.16 5.13
C GLU A 174 13.53 -53.70 3.84
N LEU A 175 13.27 -52.48 3.39
CA LEU A 175 13.95 -51.86 2.24
C LEU A 175 15.46 -51.69 2.48
N PHE A 176 15.86 -51.27 3.68
CA PHE A 176 17.27 -51.20 4.04
C PHE A 176 17.92 -52.58 4.06
N THR A 177 17.21 -53.61 4.56
CA THR A 177 17.66 -55.00 4.54
C THR A 177 17.85 -55.49 3.09
N ALA A 178 16.88 -55.21 2.22
CA ALA A 178 16.95 -55.54 0.80
C ALA A 178 18.15 -54.86 0.12
N TYR A 179 18.37 -53.56 0.39
CA TYR A 179 19.54 -52.83 -0.09
C TYR A 179 20.86 -53.51 0.32
N VAL A 180 21.00 -53.90 1.60
CA VAL A 180 22.22 -54.56 2.09
C VAL A 180 22.42 -55.91 1.39
N LEU A 181 21.36 -56.71 1.24
CA LEU A 181 21.43 -58.00 0.55
C LEU A 181 21.85 -57.85 -0.91
N PHE A 182 21.30 -56.88 -1.66
CA PHE A 182 21.73 -56.61 -3.03
C PHE A 182 23.18 -56.10 -3.09
N SER A 183 23.59 -55.25 -2.16
CA SER A 183 24.94 -54.69 -2.13
C SER A 183 26.02 -55.74 -1.84
N LEU A 184 25.70 -56.79 -1.09
CA LEU A 184 26.61 -57.90 -0.81
C LEU A 184 26.98 -58.72 -2.05
N TYR A 185 26.19 -58.69 -3.12
CA TYR A 185 26.58 -59.32 -4.39
C TYR A 185 27.76 -58.61 -5.05
N SER A 186 27.80 -57.28 -4.95
CA SER A 186 28.90 -56.47 -5.48
C SER A 186 30.12 -56.46 -4.54
N GLN A 187 29.89 -56.54 -3.22
CA GLN A 187 30.94 -56.52 -2.21
C GLN A 187 30.69 -57.57 -1.10
N PRO A 188 31.05 -58.85 -1.33
CA PRO A 188 30.67 -59.95 -0.43
C PRO A 188 31.33 -59.89 0.95
N ASP A 189 32.55 -59.34 1.04
CA ASP A 189 33.32 -59.24 2.29
C ASP A 189 33.21 -57.86 2.95
N ALA A 190 32.36 -56.96 2.45
CA ALA A 190 32.24 -55.61 2.99
C ALA A 190 31.58 -55.61 4.38
N PRO A 191 32.15 -54.91 5.38
CA PRO A 191 31.48 -54.72 6.65
C PRO A 191 30.19 -53.92 6.46
N ILE A 192 29.12 -54.26 7.18
CA ILE A 192 27.80 -53.59 7.05
C ILE A 192 27.91 -52.07 7.19
N PHE A 193 28.81 -51.60 8.05
CA PHE A 193 29.02 -50.17 8.24
C PHE A 193 29.54 -49.48 6.96
N SER A 194 30.41 -50.13 6.17
CA SER A 194 30.83 -49.55 4.88
C SER A 194 29.69 -49.57 3.86
N LEU A 195 28.83 -50.61 3.87
CA LEU A 195 27.63 -50.63 3.05
C LEU A 195 26.64 -49.51 3.43
N PHE A 196 26.55 -49.18 4.72
CA PHE A 196 25.79 -48.03 5.21
C PHE A 196 26.40 -46.68 4.77
N GLN A 197 27.72 -46.54 4.79
CA GLN A 197 28.37 -45.34 4.24
C GLN A 197 28.13 -45.21 2.74
N HIS A 198 28.16 -46.33 2.00
CA HIS A 198 27.82 -46.34 0.58
C HIS A 198 26.35 -45.97 0.35
N PHE A 199 25.44 -46.47 1.19
CA PHE A 199 24.02 -46.11 1.17
C PHE A 199 23.82 -44.60 1.29
N LEU A 200 24.48 -43.95 2.27
CA LEU A 200 24.40 -42.50 2.44
C LEU A 200 24.98 -41.74 1.23
N THR A 201 26.06 -42.27 0.64
CA THR A 201 26.69 -41.67 -0.55
C THR A 201 25.75 -41.75 -1.76
N SER A 202 25.20 -42.93 -2.05
CA SER A 202 24.25 -43.13 -3.15
C SER A 202 22.94 -42.36 -2.95
N ALA A 203 22.47 -42.25 -1.70
CA ALA A 203 21.33 -41.40 -1.35
C ALA A 203 21.65 -39.91 -1.59
N SER A 204 22.87 -39.46 -1.28
CA SER A 204 23.30 -38.10 -1.61
C SER A 204 23.33 -37.87 -3.12
N GLU A 205 23.83 -38.79 -3.92
CA GLU A 205 23.84 -38.66 -5.40
C GLU A 205 22.42 -38.55 -5.96
N CYS A 206 21.47 -39.36 -5.44
CA CYS A 206 20.06 -39.28 -5.82
C CYS A 206 19.44 -37.92 -5.47
N ILE A 207 19.58 -37.47 -4.22
CA ILE A 207 19.06 -36.17 -3.76
C ILE A 207 19.70 -35.01 -4.54
N LEU A 208 21.01 -35.08 -4.77
CA LEU A 208 21.76 -34.05 -5.50
C LEU A 208 21.36 -33.99 -6.97
N SER A 209 20.94 -35.12 -7.59
CA SER A 209 20.44 -35.11 -8.97
C SER A 209 19.19 -34.24 -9.14
N HIS A 210 18.37 -34.12 -8.09
CA HIS A 210 17.17 -33.28 -8.06
C HIS A 210 17.47 -31.80 -7.78
N THR A 211 18.73 -31.42 -7.51
CA THR A 211 19.09 -30.00 -7.30
C THR A 211 19.17 -29.18 -8.59
N THR A 212 19.14 -29.85 -9.74
CA THR A 212 19.15 -29.24 -11.07
C THR A 212 17.91 -29.68 -11.87
N PRO A 213 16.98 -28.78 -12.24
CA PRO A 213 17.03 -27.32 -12.13
C PRO A 213 16.78 -26.79 -10.71
N ALA A 214 17.41 -25.65 -10.37
CA ALA A 214 17.19 -24.94 -9.11
C ALA A 214 15.85 -24.18 -9.15
N ASP A 215 14.74 -24.91 -8.99
CA ASP A 215 13.38 -24.38 -8.91
C ASP A 215 12.69 -24.72 -7.58
N LEU A 216 11.55 -24.05 -7.31
CA LEU A 216 10.82 -24.20 -6.05
C LEU A 216 10.24 -25.61 -5.84
N PRO A 217 9.63 -26.28 -6.84
CA PRO A 217 9.17 -27.66 -6.69
C PRO A 217 10.30 -28.62 -6.33
N SER A 218 11.44 -28.53 -7.02
CA SER A 218 12.60 -29.38 -6.74
C SER A 218 13.16 -29.11 -5.34
N LEU A 219 13.21 -27.84 -4.91
CA LEU A 219 13.64 -27.48 -3.55
C LEU A 219 12.74 -28.14 -2.49
N CYS A 220 11.42 -28.09 -2.67
CA CYS A 220 10.48 -28.75 -1.77
C CYS A 220 10.66 -30.28 -1.76
N SER A 221 10.90 -30.90 -2.91
CA SER A 221 11.17 -32.34 -3.02
C SER A 221 12.44 -32.73 -2.27
N VAL A 222 13.55 -32.03 -2.52
CA VAL A 222 14.85 -32.28 -1.87
C VAL A 222 14.73 -32.17 -0.34
N VAL A 223 14.03 -31.15 0.17
CA VAL A 223 13.79 -31.00 1.63
C VAL A 223 12.99 -32.19 2.18
N ALA A 224 11.96 -32.65 1.45
CA ALA A 224 11.18 -33.82 1.83
C ALA A 224 12.03 -35.11 1.83
N GLU A 225 12.82 -35.33 0.79
CA GLU A 225 13.71 -36.49 0.64
C GLU A 225 14.76 -36.56 1.75
N VAL A 226 15.37 -35.43 2.12
CA VAL A 226 16.35 -35.34 3.22
C VAL A 226 15.72 -35.77 4.54
N HIS A 227 14.52 -35.30 4.84
CA HIS A 227 13.79 -35.74 6.03
C HIS A 227 13.44 -37.23 5.96
N THR A 228 12.94 -37.71 4.82
CA THR A 228 12.57 -39.11 4.67
C THR A 228 13.78 -40.02 4.86
N LEU A 229 14.98 -39.63 4.40
CA LEU A 229 16.20 -40.36 4.68
C LEU A 229 16.55 -40.37 6.17
N ILE A 230 16.44 -39.24 6.87
CA ILE A 230 16.67 -39.18 8.32
C ILE A 230 15.70 -40.08 9.07
N GLN A 231 14.42 -40.10 8.67
CA GLN A 231 13.43 -41.03 9.23
C GLN A 231 13.78 -42.50 8.96
N SER A 232 14.35 -42.81 7.79
CA SER A 232 14.80 -44.16 7.44
C SER A 232 16.01 -44.60 8.26
N VAL A 233 16.99 -43.71 8.46
CA VAL A 233 18.13 -43.98 9.34
C VAL A 233 17.69 -44.12 10.80
N LEU A 234 16.75 -43.28 11.26
CA LEU A 234 16.15 -43.43 12.59
C LEU A 234 15.52 -44.81 12.76
N ALA A 235 14.72 -45.26 11.80
CA ALA A 235 14.12 -46.60 11.82
C ALA A 235 15.19 -47.71 11.91
N VAL A 236 16.30 -47.57 11.17
CA VAL A 236 17.45 -48.50 11.27
C VAL A 236 18.01 -48.57 12.70
N MET A 237 18.02 -47.45 13.42
CA MET A 237 18.55 -47.31 14.77
C MET A 237 17.57 -47.69 15.90
N THR A 238 16.25 -47.64 15.67
CA THR A 238 15.24 -47.77 16.74
C THR A 238 14.16 -48.81 16.52
N ALA A 239 13.98 -49.37 15.33
CA ALA A 239 12.94 -50.36 15.08
C ALA A 239 13.29 -51.70 15.74
N GLU A 240 12.76 -51.98 16.94
CA GLU A 240 13.00 -53.22 17.68
C GLU A 240 12.36 -54.44 16.99
N ASP A 241 11.08 -54.35 16.63
CA ASP A 241 10.32 -55.46 16.04
C ASP A 241 10.90 -55.93 14.69
N ALA A 242 11.25 -54.98 13.82
CA ALA A 242 11.76 -55.25 12.47
C ALA A 242 13.26 -55.58 12.43
N TYR A 243 14.01 -55.37 13.52
CA TYR A 243 15.43 -55.73 13.58
C TYR A 243 15.64 -57.24 13.53
N THR A 244 14.67 -57.98 14.05
CA THR A 244 14.68 -59.45 13.99
C THR A 244 14.75 -59.93 12.54
N THR A 245 13.97 -59.32 11.64
CA THR A 245 14.00 -59.56 10.19
C THR A 245 15.37 -59.28 9.57
N PHE A 246 16.01 -58.17 9.96
CA PHE A 246 17.35 -57.80 9.50
C PHE A 246 18.40 -58.84 9.92
N THR A 247 18.41 -59.22 11.21
CA THR A 247 19.34 -60.25 11.73
C THR A 247 19.07 -61.65 11.19
N ALA A 248 17.81 -61.99 10.88
CA ALA A 248 17.44 -63.28 10.29
C ALA A 248 17.94 -63.43 8.84
N CYS A 249 17.94 -62.34 8.08
CA CYS A 249 18.45 -62.35 6.70
C CYS A 249 19.97 -62.24 6.62
N LEU A 250 20.63 -61.75 7.69
CA LEU A 250 22.08 -61.53 7.75
C LEU A 250 22.66 -62.21 9.01
N PRO A 251 22.86 -63.54 9.00
CA PRO A 251 23.33 -64.29 10.17
C PRO A 251 24.78 -63.94 10.60
N GLN A 252 25.55 -63.28 9.73
CA GLN A 252 26.90 -62.77 10.01
C GLN A 252 26.95 -61.54 10.93
N VAL A 253 25.80 -61.00 11.32
CA VAL A 253 25.68 -59.76 12.08
C VAL A 253 25.36 -60.09 13.53
N GLU A 254 26.19 -59.64 14.47
CA GLU A 254 25.85 -59.80 15.88
C GLU A 254 24.58 -59.01 16.24
N PRO A 255 23.69 -59.54 17.09
CA PRO A 255 22.50 -58.81 17.54
C PRO A 255 22.82 -57.45 18.16
N SER A 256 23.97 -57.31 18.82
CA SER A 256 24.47 -56.07 19.43
C SER A 256 25.06 -55.06 18.43
N TRP A 257 25.18 -55.41 17.14
CA TRP A 257 25.83 -54.56 16.12
C TRP A 257 25.24 -53.15 16.06
N ARG A 258 23.89 -53.04 16.07
CA ARG A 258 23.17 -51.76 16.06
C ARG A 258 23.59 -50.85 17.23
N GLU A 259 23.68 -51.38 18.43
CA GLU A 259 24.03 -50.60 19.62
C GLU A 259 25.51 -50.20 19.61
N ALA A 260 26.39 -51.13 19.21
CA ALA A 260 27.83 -50.89 19.11
C ALA A 260 28.17 -49.84 18.04
N GLN A 261 27.45 -49.83 16.91
CA GLN A 261 27.70 -48.90 15.80
C GLN A 261 26.91 -47.59 15.87
N ARG A 262 26.02 -47.42 16.85
CA ARG A 262 25.22 -46.19 17.03
C ARG A 262 26.04 -44.89 16.95
N PRO A 263 27.21 -44.77 17.62
CA PRO A 263 28.03 -43.55 17.53
C PRO A 263 28.65 -43.33 16.14
N ALA A 264 29.02 -44.42 15.46
CA ALA A 264 29.62 -44.35 14.11
C ALA A 264 28.57 -43.97 13.06
N ILE A 265 27.35 -44.51 13.18
CA ILE A 265 26.19 -44.16 12.33
C ILE A 265 25.82 -42.68 12.51
N ALA A 266 25.74 -42.21 13.77
CA ALA A 266 25.47 -40.81 14.05
C ALA A 266 26.54 -39.89 13.43
N LYS A 267 27.83 -40.21 13.59
CA LYS A 267 28.91 -39.42 12.98
C LYS A 267 28.81 -39.38 11.44
N ALA A 268 28.60 -40.54 10.80
CA ALA A 268 28.47 -40.61 9.35
C ALA A 268 27.26 -39.83 8.83
N LEU A 269 26.12 -39.88 9.53
CA LEU A 269 24.94 -39.10 9.19
C LEU A 269 25.17 -37.59 9.37
N GLN A 270 25.94 -37.19 10.39
CA GLN A 270 26.28 -35.78 10.61
C GLN A 270 27.16 -35.21 9.47
N GLU A 271 28.16 -35.97 9.04
CA GLU A 271 29.02 -35.60 7.90
C GLU A 271 28.21 -35.54 6.59
N TRP A 272 27.35 -36.54 6.37
CA TRP A 272 26.42 -36.56 5.23
C TRP A 272 25.48 -35.35 5.21
N LEU A 273 24.84 -35.05 6.34
CA LEU A 273 23.90 -33.93 6.45
C LEU A 273 24.60 -32.60 6.18
N GLY A 274 25.82 -32.42 6.67
CA GLY A 274 26.63 -31.22 6.37
C GLY A 274 26.90 -31.05 4.88
N GLY A 275 27.21 -32.13 4.16
CA GLY A 275 27.41 -32.11 2.71
C GLY A 275 26.14 -31.75 1.94
N VAL A 276 25.01 -32.38 2.28
CA VAL A 276 23.72 -32.11 1.62
C VAL A 276 23.22 -30.70 1.90
N LEU A 277 23.38 -30.18 3.11
CA LEU A 277 23.02 -28.79 3.44
C LEU A 277 23.85 -27.77 2.63
N GLY A 278 25.12 -28.06 2.32
CA GLY A 278 25.94 -27.21 1.45
C GLY A 278 25.39 -27.13 0.02
N ALA A 279 24.94 -28.26 -0.54
CA ALA A 279 24.31 -28.28 -1.84
C ALA A 279 22.92 -27.62 -1.83
N LEU A 280 22.13 -27.89 -0.78
CA LEU A 280 20.82 -27.26 -0.58
C LEU A 280 20.94 -25.74 -0.50
N ARG A 281 21.97 -25.21 0.18
CA ARG A 281 22.26 -23.78 0.21
C ARG A 281 22.44 -23.22 -1.20
N THR A 282 23.24 -23.88 -2.03
CA THR A 282 23.48 -23.47 -3.42
C THR A 282 22.20 -23.47 -4.25
N MET A 283 21.33 -24.46 -4.03
CA MET A 283 20.02 -24.55 -4.68
C MET A 283 19.08 -23.42 -4.23
N VAL A 284 19.01 -23.17 -2.92
CA VAL A 284 18.22 -22.07 -2.34
C VAL A 284 18.68 -20.72 -2.89
N ASP A 285 19.99 -20.48 -2.95
CA ASP A 285 20.56 -19.29 -3.55
C ASP A 285 20.17 -19.17 -5.04
N GLY A 286 20.14 -20.29 -5.78
CA GLY A 286 19.67 -20.34 -7.17
C GLY A 286 18.18 -19.99 -7.35
N VAL A 287 17.32 -20.44 -6.43
CA VAL A 287 15.88 -20.14 -6.42
C VAL A 287 15.61 -18.68 -6.04
N ILE A 288 16.41 -18.14 -5.12
CA ILE A 288 16.21 -16.80 -4.53
C ILE A 288 16.89 -15.69 -5.35
N ALA A 289 18.03 -15.96 -6.00
CA ALA A 289 18.76 -15.00 -6.83
C ALA A 289 17.92 -14.27 -7.92
N PRO A 290 17.02 -14.93 -8.67
CA PRO A 290 16.23 -14.26 -9.71
C PRO A 290 15.09 -13.39 -9.17
N LEU A 291 14.75 -13.50 -7.88
CA LEU A 291 13.62 -12.78 -7.29
C LEU A 291 13.94 -11.28 -7.19
N ARG A 292 12.99 -10.45 -7.64
CA ARG A 292 13.14 -8.98 -7.70
C ARG A 292 12.18 -8.24 -6.78
N THR A 293 11.12 -8.88 -6.29
CA THR A 293 10.10 -8.23 -5.47
C THR A 293 9.93 -8.92 -4.12
N VAL A 294 9.50 -8.15 -3.13
CA VAL A 294 9.12 -8.62 -1.79
C VAL A 294 8.02 -9.70 -1.87
N GLU A 295 7.02 -9.49 -2.72
CA GLU A 295 5.91 -10.43 -2.95
C GLU A 295 6.41 -11.81 -3.45
N GLN A 296 7.33 -11.81 -4.43
CA GLN A 296 7.92 -13.04 -4.96
C GLN A 296 8.66 -13.81 -3.87
N LEU A 297 9.43 -13.12 -3.03
CA LEU A 297 10.15 -13.74 -1.93
C LEU A 297 9.19 -14.28 -0.85
N ALA A 298 8.13 -13.55 -0.53
CA ALA A 298 7.10 -13.98 0.41
C ALA A 298 6.40 -15.27 -0.07
N GLY A 299 6.08 -15.36 -1.37
CA GLY A 299 5.52 -16.55 -1.98
C GLY A 299 6.41 -17.79 -1.85
N VAL A 300 7.70 -17.65 -2.14
CA VAL A 300 8.70 -18.73 -1.99
C VAL A 300 8.83 -19.14 -0.52
N LYS A 301 8.98 -18.17 0.39
CA LYS A 301 9.11 -18.41 1.85
C LYS A 301 7.88 -19.15 2.39
N ARG A 302 6.67 -18.77 1.97
CA ARG A 302 5.42 -19.43 2.37
C ARG A 302 5.39 -20.90 1.95
N ARG A 303 5.74 -21.20 0.70
CA ARG A 303 5.74 -22.58 0.19
C ARG A 303 6.78 -23.45 0.89
N VAL A 304 7.99 -22.93 1.11
CA VAL A 304 9.03 -23.65 1.88
C VAL A 304 8.57 -23.88 3.32
N ARG A 305 7.94 -22.88 3.94
CA ARG A 305 7.40 -23.01 5.30
C ARG A 305 6.30 -24.06 5.40
N GLU A 306 5.40 -24.15 4.43
CA GLU A 306 4.37 -25.21 4.39
C GLU A 306 4.98 -26.61 4.53
N VAL A 307 6.06 -26.89 3.79
CA VAL A 307 6.79 -28.16 3.87
C VAL A 307 7.48 -28.33 5.24
N LEU A 308 8.22 -27.32 5.69
CA LEU A 308 8.92 -27.39 6.98
C LEU A 308 7.97 -27.60 8.16
N THR A 309 6.83 -26.90 8.18
CA THR A 309 5.86 -26.98 9.28
C THR A 309 5.21 -28.36 9.37
N ALA A 310 4.97 -29.02 8.22
CA ALA A 310 4.46 -30.38 8.18
C ALA A 310 5.43 -31.40 8.82
N MET A 311 6.73 -31.10 8.83
CA MET A 311 7.80 -32.04 9.20
C MET A 311 8.49 -31.69 10.52
N GLN A 312 8.34 -30.45 11.01
CA GLN A 312 9.13 -29.88 12.10
C GLN A 312 9.15 -30.72 13.39
N ALA A 313 7.99 -31.24 13.82
CA ALA A 313 7.88 -32.01 15.05
C ALA A 313 8.64 -33.35 14.96
N GLN A 314 8.51 -34.04 13.82
CA GLN A 314 9.19 -35.32 13.58
C GLN A 314 10.68 -35.12 13.34
N TRP A 315 11.06 -34.10 12.57
CA TRP A 315 12.45 -33.72 12.32
C TRP A 315 13.23 -33.47 13.61
N ALA A 316 12.76 -32.56 14.46
CA ALA A 316 13.45 -32.21 15.70
C ALA A 316 13.56 -33.39 16.67
N ALA A 317 12.51 -34.22 16.76
CA ALA A 317 12.54 -35.43 17.59
C ALA A 317 13.59 -36.44 17.08
N SER A 318 13.69 -36.60 15.76
CA SER A 318 14.60 -37.56 15.11
C SER A 318 16.06 -37.19 15.34
N LEU A 319 16.41 -35.91 15.12
CA LEU A 319 17.78 -35.43 15.34
C LEU A 319 18.24 -35.60 16.80
N ARG A 320 17.34 -35.35 17.77
CA ARG A 320 17.65 -35.55 19.20
C ARG A 320 17.97 -37.00 19.54
N VAL A 321 17.23 -37.95 18.95
CA VAL A 321 17.46 -39.38 19.18
C VAL A 321 18.75 -39.87 18.53
N ILE A 322 19.09 -39.35 17.34
CA ILE A 322 20.28 -39.78 16.59
C ILE A 322 21.56 -39.18 17.18
N PHE A 323 21.57 -37.87 17.49
CA PHE A 323 22.77 -37.14 17.89
C PHE A 323 22.95 -36.95 19.41
N ALA A 324 21.97 -37.37 20.23
CA ALA A 324 22.06 -37.37 21.69
C ALA A 324 22.50 -36.03 22.32
N GLY A 325 21.90 -34.90 21.90
CA GLY A 325 22.16 -33.56 22.44
C GLY A 325 21.15 -32.49 22.00
N GLU A 326 21.27 -31.26 22.54
CA GLU A 326 20.55 -30.07 22.05
C GLU A 326 21.12 -29.65 20.69
N THR A 327 20.61 -30.22 19.61
CA THR A 327 20.98 -29.80 18.25
C THR A 327 20.06 -28.65 17.80
N THR A 328 20.66 -27.52 17.45
CA THR A 328 20.00 -26.45 16.69
C THR A 328 19.50 -27.02 15.36
N ASP A 329 18.27 -26.70 14.97
CA ASP A 329 17.68 -27.17 13.72
C ASP A 329 18.47 -26.63 12.51
N PRO A 330 19.20 -27.49 11.77
CA PRO A 330 20.11 -27.03 10.73
C PRO A 330 19.38 -26.58 9.46
N LEU A 331 18.17 -27.10 9.21
CA LEU A 331 17.34 -26.62 8.08
C LEU A 331 16.79 -25.23 8.40
N ALA A 332 16.27 -25.03 9.61
CA ALA A 332 15.79 -23.71 10.04
C ALA A 332 16.92 -22.66 9.97
N ALA A 333 18.11 -22.99 10.47
CA ALA A 333 19.28 -22.09 10.41
C ALA A 333 19.67 -21.72 8.96
N LEU A 334 19.69 -22.69 8.04
CA LEU A 334 20.01 -22.46 6.63
C LEU A 334 18.99 -21.52 5.95
N PHE A 335 17.70 -21.76 6.19
CA PHE A 335 16.64 -20.94 5.62
C PHE A 335 16.59 -19.53 6.23
N ASP A 336 16.78 -19.40 7.53
CA ASP A 336 16.82 -18.09 8.19
C ASP A 336 18.00 -17.23 7.70
N GLU A 337 19.17 -17.84 7.46
CA GLU A 337 20.35 -17.13 6.92
C GLU A 337 20.12 -16.67 5.46
N THR A 338 19.71 -17.58 4.59
CA THR A 338 19.56 -17.33 3.14
C THR A 338 18.40 -16.39 2.83
N PHE A 339 17.21 -16.66 3.37
CA PHE A 339 16.06 -15.75 3.21
C PHE A 339 16.28 -14.44 3.95
N GLY A 340 16.97 -14.44 5.09
CA GLY A 340 17.33 -13.23 5.83
C GLY A 340 18.15 -12.26 4.97
N ALA A 341 19.24 -12.72 4.37
CA ALA A 341 20.09 -11.90 3.51
C ALA A 341 19.33 -11.31 2.32
N LYS A 342 18.54 -12.13 1.60
CA LYS A 342 17.76 -11.62 0.46
C LYS A 342 16.65 -10.66 0.88
N SER A 343 15.97 -10.93 1.99
CA SER A 343 14.93 -10.03 2.52
C SER A 343 15.51 -8.64 2.78
N GLN A 344 16.72 -8.56 3.38
CA GLN A 344 17.38 -7.28 3.61
C GLN A 344 17.73 -6.54 2.30
N GLU A 345 18.25 -7.26 1.30
CA GLU A 345 18.57 -6.69 -0.02
C GLU A 345 17.32 -6.13 -0.72
N LEU A 346 16.25 -6.93 -0.83
CA LEU A 346 15.03 -6.54 -1.53
C LEU A 346 14.29 -5.41 -0.80
N ILE A 347 14.24 -5.44 0.54
CA ILE A 347 13.64 -4.35 1.32
C ILE A 347 14.36 -3.04 1.01
N ARG A 348 15.70 -3.01 1.09
CA ARG A 348 16.47 -1.79 0.79
C ARG A 348 16.22 -1.30 -0.64
N ALA A 349 16.28 -2.19 -1.63
CA ALA A 349 16.04 -1.83 -3.03
C ALA A 349 14.61 -1.29 -3.26
N CYS A 350 13.60 -1.84 -2.59
CA CYS A 350 12.23 -1.33 -2.64
C CYS A 350 12.11 0.08 -2.04
N PHE A 351 12.72 0.32 -0.87
CA PHE A 351 12.70 1.64 -0.23
C PHE A 351 13.47 2.68 -1.07
N GLU A 352 14.60 2.30 -1.68
CA GLU A 352 15.38 3.17 -2.56
C GLU A 352 14.59 3.57 -3.82
N ALA A 353 13.99 2.59 -4.53
CA ALA A 353 13.16 2.87 -5.69
C ALA A 353 11.94 3.74 -5.35
N MET A 354 11.28 3.48 -4.22
CA MET A 354 10.17 4.29 -3.73
C MET A 354 10.63 5.72 -3.40
N CYS A 355 11.80 5.88 -2.78
CA CYS A 355 12.39 7.17 -2.48
C CYS A 355 12.56 8.03 -3.74
N GLU A 356 13.18 7.46 -4.78
CA GLU A 356 13.38 8.14 -6.07
C GLU A 356 12.04 8.49 -6.72
N GLN A 357 11.10 7.55 -6.77
CA GLN A 357 9.78 7.76 -7.35
C GLN A 357 9.00 8.87 -6.62
N MET A 358 9.03 8.88 -5.28
CA MET A 358 8.33 9.88 -4.49
C MET A 358 8.96 11.25 -4.64
N ARG A 359 10.29 11.37 -4.58
CA ARG A 359 11.00 12.64 -4.78
C ARG A 359 10.71 13.22 -6.18
N ALA A 360 10.71 12.38 -7.20
CA ALA A 360 10.36 12.77 -8.57
C ALA A 360 8.86 13.07 -8.74
N SER A 361 7.98 12.52 -7.90
CA SER A 361 6.55 12.80 -7.94
C SER A 361 6.24 14.13 -7.26
N VAL A 362 6.85 14.39 -6.11
CA VAL A 362 6.69 15.63 -5.32
C VAL A 362 7.10 16.86 -6.12
N THR A 363 8.24 16.81 -6.79
CA THR A 363 8.72 17.91 -7.65
C THR A 363 7.79 18.22 -8.84
N ARG A 364 6.93 17.28 -9.24
CA ARG A 364 5.96 17.46 -10.33
C ARG A 364 4.55 17.79 -9.84
N LEU A 365 4.32 17.82 -8.53
CA LEU A 365 2.99 18.08 -7.95
C LEU A 365 2.73 19.58 -7.80
N SER A 366 3.75 20.44 -7.84
CA SER A 366 3.60 21.91 -7.87
C SER A 366 2.89 22.39 -9.14
N ASP A 367 3.17 21.73 -10.27
CA ASP A 367 2.56 21.96 -11.59
C ASP A 367 1.09 21.54 -11.70
N VAL A 368 0.59 20.75 -10.74
CA VAL A 368 -0.76 20.18 -10.82
C VAL A 368 -1.80 21.20 -10.38
N SER A 369 -2.86 21.35 -11.18
CA SER A 369 -4.01 22.17 -10.82
C SER A 369 -4.60 21.74 -9.47
N LEU A 370 -4.90 22.72 -8.62
CA LEU A 370 -5.42 22.53 -7.25
C LEU A 370 -6.63 21.58 -7.17
N VAL A 371 -7.45 21.50 -8.22
CA VAL A 371 -8.65 20.64 -8.29
C VAL A 371 -8.30 19.15 -8.35
N TYR A 372 -7.18 18.79 -9.00
CA TYR A 372 -6.75 17.40 -9.16
C TYR A 372 -5.66 16.99 -8.16
N LEU A 373 -5.15 17.95 -7.39
CA LEU A 373 -4.01 17.73 -6.51
C LEU A 373 -4.26 16.62 -5.49
N ASN A 374 -5.45 16.55 -4.89
CA ASN A 374 -5.78 15.50 -3.93
C ASN A 374 -5.74 14.08 -4.54
N GLU A 375 -6.29 13.91 -5.74
CA GLU A 375 -6.28 12.61 -6.43
C GLU A 375 -4.85 12.21 -6.82
N GLU A 376 -4.05 13.15 -7.35
CA GLU A 376 -2.66 12.89 -7.74
C GLU A 376 -1.74 12.62 -6.55
N VAL A 377 -1.91 13.33 -5.43
CA VAL A 377 -1.17 13.08 -4.18
C VAL A 377 -1.53 11.71 -3.60
N ALA A 378 -2.82 11.38 -3.56
CA ALA A 378 -3.26 10.07 -3.09
C ALA A 378 -2.66 8.95 -3.94
N LYS A 379 -2.66 9.10 -5.28
CA LYS A 379 -2.19 8.10 -6.22
C LYS A 379 -0.66 7.96 -6.26
N ARG A 380 0.08 9.07 -6.26
CA ARG A 380 1.54 9.07 -6.50
C ARG A 380 2.39 9.03 -5.23
N VAL A 381 1.82 9.41 -4.09
CA VAL A 381 2.58 9.60 -2.84
C VAL A 381 2.01 8.72 -1.74
N VAL A 382 0.72 8.84 -1.41
CA VAL A 382 0.14 8.14 -0.25
C VAL A 382 -0.05 6.64 -0.52
N SER A 383 -0.71 6.28 -1.62
CA SER A 383 -1.03 4.88 -1.94
C SER A 383 0.21 3.98 -2.07
N PRO A 384 1.32 4.40 -2.72
CA PRO A 384 2.53 3.58 -2.82
C PRO A 384 3.15 3.27 -1.45
N ILE A 385 3.19 4.25 -0.54
CA ILE A 385 3.71 4.03 0.81
C ILE A 385 2.82 3.03 1.55
N THR A 386 1.51 3.25 1.56
CA THR A 386 0.59 2.35 2.27
C THR A 386 0.67 0.93 1.73
N GLN A 387 0.76 0.75 0.41
CA GLN A 387 0.90 -0.56 -0.21
C GLN A 387 2.21 -1.24 0.18
N LEU A 388 3.34 -0.53 0.22
CA LEU A 388 4.61 -1.11 0.65
C LEU A 388 4.53 -1.73 2.04
N PHE A 389 3.86 -1.05 2.98
CA PHE A 389 3.73 -1.56 4.35
C PHE A 389 2.77 -2.75 4.46
N VAL A 390 1.79 -2.87 3.55
CA VAL A 390 0.98 -4.08 3.40
C VAL A 390 1.87 -5.23 2.91
N ASP A 391 2.62 -5.02 1.83
CA ASP A 391 3.51 -6.04 1.25
C ASP A 391 4.61 -6.50 2.23
N LEU A 392 5.16 -5.57 3.02
CA LEU A 392 6.12 -5.89 4.07
C LEU A 392 5.49 -6.74 5.17
N SER A 393 4.23 -6.48 5.53
CA SER A 393 3.53 -7.26 6.56
C SER A 393 3.43 -8.75 6.17
N ASP A 394 3.28 -9.04 4.88
CA ASP A 394 3.26 -10.41 4.34
C ASP A 394 4.60 -11.14 4.45
N LEU A 395 5.73 -10.44 4.61
CA LEU A 395 7.04 -11.06 4.89
C LEU A 395 7.23 -11.48 6.36
N GLU A 396 6.27 -11.16 7.22
CA GLU A 396 6.35 -11.34 8.68
C GLU A 396 7.60 -10.68 9.28
N TYR A 397 8.03 -9.54 8.71
CA TYR A 397 9.26 -8.85 9.14
C TYR A 397 9.24 -8.47 10.63
N THR A 398 8.05 -8.33 11.21
CA THR A 398 7.79 -8.05 12.63
C THR A 398 8.27 -9.17 13.57
N GLN A 399 8.60 -10.36 13.05
CA GLN A 399 9.19 -11.44 13.84
C GLN A 399 10.72 -11.36 13.94
N SER A 400 11.37 -10.51 13.13
CA SER A 400 12.83 -10.37 13.10
C SER A 400 13.27 -8.97 13.57
N PRO A 401 13.98 -8.86 14.70
CA PRO A 401 14.51 -7.58 15.19
C PRO A 401 15.42 -6.87 14.17
N ALA A 402 16.17 -7.64 13.38
CA ALA A 402 17.05 -7.10 12.34
C ALA A 402 16.27 -6.47 11.20
N LEU A 403 15.18 -7.10 10.75
CA LEU A 403 14.32 -6.56 9.70
C LEU A 403 13.53 -5.34 10.19
N ILE A 404 13.05 -5.36 11.44
CA ILE A 404 12.42 -4.19 12.08
C ILE A 404 13.37 -2.99 12.07
N ALA A 405 14.63 -3.20 12.46
CA ALA A 405 15.63 -2.12 12.47
C ALA A 405 15.89 -1.55 11.07
N ILE A 406 15.95 -2.41 10.03
CA ILE A 406 16.12 -1.97 8.64
C ILE A 406 14.90 -1.21 8.14
N VAL A 407 13.69 -1.77 8.31
CA VAL A 407 12.45 -1.09 7.90
C VAL A 407 12.33 0.27 8.60
N ALA A 408 12.62 0.34 9.90
CA ALA A 408 12.59 1.59 10.64
C ALA A 408 13.62 2.62 10.11
N ALA A 409 14.84 2.19 9.80
CA ALA A 409 15.87 3.05 9.24
C ALA A 409 15.51 3.55 7.82
N GLU A 410 15.08 2.64 6.93
CA GLU A 410 14.73 3.01 5.55
C GLU A 410 13.47 3.86 5.47
N THR A 411 12.49 3.63 6.36
CA THR A 411 11.32 4.51 6.49
C THR A 411 11.73 5.93 6.84
N LYS A 412 12.66 6.10 7.80
CA LYS A 412 13.22 7.41 8.14
C LYS A 412 13.91 8.05 6.95
N ASN A 413 14.72 7.29 6.21
CA ASN A 413 15.44 7.77 5.03
C ASN A 413 14.49 8.27 3.94
N VAL A 414 13.41 7.52 3.64
CA VAL A 414 12.43 7.92 2.63
C VAL A 414 11.77 9.24 3.00
N PHE A 415 11.23 9.36 4.22
CA PHE A 415 10.55 10.60 4.61
C PHE A 415 11.52 11.79 4.68
N ALA A 416 12.77 11.59 5.10
CA ALA A 416 13.80 12.62 5.10
C ALA A 416 14.17 13.08 3.67
N ALA A 417 14.35 12.13 2.74
CA ALA A 417 14.70 12.44 1.35
C ALA A 417 13.55 13.13 0.58
N VAL A 418 12.29 12.77 0.88
CA VAL A 418 11.12 13.46 0.35
C VAL A 418 11.06 14.89 0.89
N LEU A 419 11.32 15.09 2.18
CA LEU A 419 11.36 16.42 2.80
C LEU A 419 12.47 17.28 2.19
N GLN A 420 13.65 16.71 1.96
CA GLN A 420 14.75 17.39 1.28
C GLN A 420 14.35 17.79 -0.15
N GLY A 421 13.62 16.93 -0.87
CA GLY A 421 13.08 17.26 -2.19
C GLY A 421 12.17 18.49 -2.18
N PHE A 422 11.34 18.66 -1.15
CA PHE A 422 10.54 19.88 -0.97
C PHE A 422 11.39 21.11 -0.68
N GLN A 423 12.44 20.98 0.11
CA GLN A 423 13.33 22.10 0.46
C GLN A 423 14.12 22.60 -0.75
N GLU A 424 14.52 21.70 -1.64
CA GLU A 424 15.21 22.05 -2.89
C GLU A 424 14.26 22.66 -3.93
N ALA A 425 13.01 22.16 -4.02
CA ALA A 425 12.01 22.69 -4.95
C ALA A 425 11.46 24.07 -4.54
N ALA A 426 11.57 24.45 -3.27
CA ALA A 426 11.07 25.73 -2.76
C ALA A 426 11.86 26.97 -3.23
N GLU A 427 12.96 26.80 -3.98
CA GLU A 427 13.72 27.91 -4.58
C GLU A 427 13.05 28.46 -5.86
N ASP A 428 12.14 27.70 -6.48
CA ASP A 428 11.33 28.13 -7.63
C ASP A 428 9.92 28.54 -7.12
N GLU A 429 9.42 29.72 -7.52
CA GLU A 429 8.17 30.39 -7.03
C GLU A 429 6.85 29.64 -7.35
N GLU A 430 6.74 28.34 -7.07
CA GLU A 430 5.57 27.54 -7.43
C GLU A 430 4.66 27.17 -6.25
N ASN A 431 3.45 27.76 -6.27
CA ASN A 431 2.21 27.27 -5.66
C ASN A 431 2.32 26.74 -4.22
N ASP A 432 2.73 27.61 -3.28
CA ASP A 432 2.89 27.32 -1.84
C ASP A 432 1.72 26.56 -1.19
N LEU A 433 0.48 26.82 -1.63
CA LEU A 433 -0.71 26.13 -1.11
C LEU A 433 -0.74 24.65 -1.54
N ALA A 434 -0.31 24.33 -2.76
CA ALA A 434 -0.18 22.95 -3.21
C ALA A 434 0.89 22.23 -2.39
N THR A 435 2.05 22.86 -2.22
CA THR A 435 3.15 22.37 -1.38
C THR A 435 2.69 22.11 0.06
N ALA A 436 1.93 23.03 0.65
CA ALA A 436 1.35 22.85 1.99
C ALA A 436 0.43 21.62 2.05
N PHE A 437 -0.42 21.40 1.03
CA PHE A 437 -1.28 20.23 1.00
C PHE A 437 -0.49 18.92 0.90
N VAL A 438 0.53 18.83 0.03
CA VAL A 438 1.34 17.61 -0.07
C VAL A 438 2.10 17.33 1.23
N LEU A 439 2.70 18.36 1.84
CA LEU A 439 3.36 18.25 3.14
C LEU A 439 2.41 17.74 4.23
N PHE A 440 1.16 18.23 4.25
CA PHE A 440 0.12 17.75 5.16
C PHE A 440 -0.18 16.26 4.95
N SER A 441 -0.43 15.84 3.70
CA SER A 441 -0.78 14.45 3.37
C SER A 441 0.36 13.47 3.68
N VAL A 442 1.60 13.81 3.36
CA VAL A 442 2.77 12.97 3.66
C VAL A 442 2.99 12.85 5.17
N ARG A 443 2.84 13.96 5.90
CA ARG A 443 2.93 13.98 7.37
C ARG A 443 1.87 13.09 8.01
N ASP A 444 0.64 13.12 7.51
CA ASP A 444 -0.44 12.29 8.05
C ASP A 444 -0.22 10.80 7.78
N ALA A 445 0.26 10.46 6.57
CA ALA A 445 0.71 9.11 6.26
C ALA A 445 1.84 8.65 7.19
N ALA A 446 2.83 9.51 7.47
CA ALA A 446 3.92 9.22 8.40
C ALA A 446 3.40 8.97 9.84
N ARG A 447 2.42 9.75 10.31
CA ARG A 447 1.78 9.53 11.63
C ARG A 447 1.05 8.20 11.68
N HIS A 448 0.28 7.88 10.64
CA HIS A 448 -0.43 6.61 10.56
C HIS A 448 0.55 5.43 10.61
N ILE A 449 1.64 5.48 9.84
CA ILE A 449 2.68 4.44 9.83
C ILE A 449 3.38 4.32 11.18
N ALA A 450 3.75 5.44 11.80
CA ALA A 450 4.36 5.46 13.12
C ALA A 450 3.47 4.76 14.16
N GLN A 451 2.15 5.00 14.11
CA GLN A 451 1.17 4.37 15.01
C GLN A 451 0.95 2.89 14.69
N SER A 452 0.72 2.54 13.43
CA SER A 452 0.43 1.16 13.02
C SER A 452 1.62 0.23 13.22
N TYR A 453 2.84 0.70 12.92
CA TYR A 453 4.05 -0.13 12.90
C TYR A 453 5.05 0.18 14.01
N HIS A 454 4.69 1.07 14.95
CA HIS A 454 5.50 1.39 16.14
C HIS A 454 6.90 1.91 15.79
N ILE A 455 7.01 2.64 14.68
CA ILE A 455 8.25 3.26 14.21
C ILE A 455 8.34 4.67 14.77
N ASP A 456 9.43 4.99 15.46
CA ASP A 456 9.67 6.35 15.94
C ASP A 456 9.97 7.30 14.76
N LEU A 457 8.96 8.08 14.35
CA LEU A 457 9.07 9.12 13.32
C LEU A 457 8.85 10.52 13.91
N GLN A 458 8.93 10.70 15.24
CA GLN A 458 8.52 11.95 15.89
C GLN A 458 9.26 13.18 15.33
N LYS A 459 10.60 13.10 15.27
CA LYS A 459 11.43 14.20 14.74
C LYS A 459 11.08 14.57 13.30
N ILE A 460 10.83 13.57 12.46
CA ILE A 460 10.46 13.78 11.05
C ILE A 460 9.09 14.48 10.98
N VAL A 461 8.11 14.01 11.76
CA VAL A 461 6.77 14.62 11.81
C VAL A 461 6.83 16.08 12.28
N GLU A 462 7.71 16.40 13.23
CA GLU A 462 7.98 17.78 13.68
C GLU A 462 8.57 18.64 12.55
N GLU A 463 9.55 18.12 11.80
CA GLU A 463 10.14 18.82 10.64
C GLU A 463 9.13 19.07 9.51
N TYR A 464 8.30 18.07 9.17
CA TYR A 464 7.19 18.25 8.23
C TYR A 464 6.18 19.29 8.72
N THR A 465 5.89 19.32 10.02
CA THR A 465 4.97 20.30 10.61
C THR A 465 5.55 21.72 10.49
N ALA A 466 6.85 21.89 10.73
CA ALA A 466 7.51 23.18 10.54
C ALA A 466 7.49 23.65 9.08
N CYS A 467 7.78 22.75 8.13
CA CYS A 467 7.74 23.06 6.70
C CYS A 467 6.32 23.39 6.23
N PHE A 468 5.32 22.63 6.68
CA PHE A 468 3.91 22.90 6.41
C PHE A 468 3.49 24.30 6.89
N ARG A 469 3.84 24.67 8.14
CA ARG A 469 3.55 26.01 8.67
C ARG A 469 4.19 27.11 7.82
N ARG A 470 5.46 26.93 7.43
CA ARG A 470 6.18 27.89 6.59
C ARG A 470 5.53 28.04 5.22
N ALA A 471 5.12 26.94 4.57
CA ALA A 471 4.45 26.97 3.27
C ALA A 471 3.09 27.71 3.35
N VAL A 472 2.27 27.45 4.38
CA VAL A 472 1.02 28.18 4.57
C VAL A 472 1.27 29.67 4.81
N GLN A 473 2.28 30.04 5.60
CA GLN A 473 2.63 31.44 5.83
C GLN A 473 3.14 32.13 4.56
N ALA A 474 4.00 31.46 3.78
CA ALA A 474 4.51 31.96 2.50
C ALA A 474 3.35 32.21 1.51
N TRP A 475 2.43 31.24 1.39
CA TRP A 475 1.23 31.38 0.58
C TRP A 475 0.42 32.63 0.94
N VAL A 476 0.14 32.83 2.23
CA VAL A 476 -0.68 33.94 2.72
C VAL A 476 -0.01 35.28 2.44
N LEU A 477 1.27 35.41 2.81
CA LEU A 477 2.01 36.65 2.69
C LEU A 477 2.38 36.98 1.23
N GLY A 478 2.51 35.97 0.37
CA GLY A 478 2.80 36.15 -1.05
C GLY A 478 1.56 36.42 -1.90
N THR A 479 0.36 36.01 -1.46
CA THR A 479 -0.87 36.14 -2.27
C THR A 479 -1.48 37.55 -2.18
N LEU A 480 -1.36 38.24 -1.05
CA LEU A 480 -1.92 39.58 -0.84
C LEU A 480 -0.84 40.59 -0.48
N ASP A 481 -0.86 41.74 -1.16
CA ASP A 481 -0.02 42.88 -0.80
C ASP A 481 -0.73 43.75 0.24
N TYR A 482 -0.72 43.28 1.50
CA TYR A 482 -1.33 43.95 2.66
C TYR A 482 -0.81 45.40 2.80
N GLU A 483 0.49 45.58 2.61
CA GLU A 483 1.16 46.86 2.84
C GLU A 483 0.78 47.89 1.79
N LYS A 484 0.85 47.53 0.50
CA LYS A 484 0.42 48.42 -0.58
C LYS A 484 -1.08 48.74 -0.50
N THR A 485 -1.90 47.77 -0.12
CA THR A 485 -3.35 47.98 -0.01
C THR A 485 -3.70 48.97 1.09
N ILE A 486 -3.16 48.78 2.29
CA ILE A 486 -3.45 49.65 3.45
C ILE A 486 -2.79 51.02 3.25
N ARG A 487 -1.47 51.07 3.00
CA ARG A 487 -0.74 52.33 2.81
C ARG A 487 -1.25 53.11 1.61
N GLY A 488 -1.61 52.44 0.51
CA GLY A 488 -2.14 53.07 -0.69
C GLY A 488 -3.49 53.74 -0.45
N TYR A 489 -4.39 53.11 0.32
CA TYR A 489 -5.67 53.70 0.67
C TYR A 489 -5.49 54.92 1.58
N PHE A 490 -4.80 54.76 2.71
CA PHE A 490 -4.65 55.84 3.69
C PHE A 490 -3.77 56.99 3.19
N GLY A 491 -2.80 56.72 2.31
CA GLY A 491 -2.00 57.74 1.63
C GLY A 491 -2.78 58.53 0.56
N SER A 492 -3.95 58.04 0.11
CA SER A 492 -4.83 58.75 -0.81
C SER A 492 -5.79 59.73 -0.12
N LEU A 493 -5.89 59.67 1.21
CA LEU A 493 -6.79 60.49 2.00
C LEU A 493 -6.17 61.86 2.33
N GLN A 494 -6.99 62.91 2.30
CA GLN A 494 -6.62 64.25 2.75
C GLN A 494 -7.04 64.43 4.21
N TRP A 495 -6.08 64.30 5.13
CA TRP A 495 -6.35 64.18 6.57
C TRP A 495 -6.76 65.48 7.29
N ASP A 496 -6.68 66.62 6.61
CA ASP A 496 -6.98 67.96 7.11
C ASP A 496 -8.39 68.46 6.74
N MET A 497 -9.11 67.75 5.87
CA MET A 497 -10.42 68.16 5.34
C MET A 497 -11.62 67.69 6.18
N ARG A 498 -12.74 68.43 6.08
CA ARG A 498 -14.00 68.21 6.83
C ARG A 498 -15.25 68.44 5.97
N ASP A 499 -15.13 68.46 4.65
CA ASP A 499 -16.26 68.77 3.76
C ASP A 499 -17.09 67.52 3.42
N ALA A 500 -18.30 67.75 2.89
CA ALA A 500 -19.23 66.67 2.57
C ALA A 500 -18.66 65.67 1.53
N GLU A 501 -17.84 66.16 0.60
CA GLU A 501 -17.14 65.33 -0.40
C GLU A 501 -16.15 64.37 0.28
N TRP A 502 -15.41 64.84 1.29
CA TRP A 502 -14.54 63.98 2.10
C TRP A 502 -15.35 62.94 2.88
N TYR A 503 -16.42 63.34 3.57
CA TYR A 503 -17.26 62.39 4.32
C TYR A 503 -17.84 61.28 3.42
N GLU A 504 -18.30 61.60 2.21
CA GLU A 504 -18.80 60.60 1.26
C GLU A 504 -17.68 59.72 0.67
N ALA A 505 -16.47 60.25 0.51
CA ALA A 505 -15.35 59.53 -0.10
C ALA A 505 -14.71 58.49 0.84
N VAL A 506 -14.70 58.74 2.15
CA VAL A 506 -13.90 57.94 3.09
C VAL A 506 -14.69 56.80 3.75
N SER A 507 -15.94 57.02 4.19
CA SER A 507 -16.78 55.95 4.75
C SER A 507 -18.25 56.33 4.79
N THR A 508 -19.13 55.43 5.24
CA THR A 508 -20.52 55.81 5.55
C THR A 508 -20.59 56.43 6.94
N TRP A 509 -21.37 57.48 7.12
CA TRP A 509 -21.54 58.19 8.38
C TRP A 509 -22.99 58.21 8.83
N LYS A 510 -23.23 58.19 10.15
CA LYS A 510 -24.55 58.31 10.77
C LYS A 510 -24.64 59.61 11.57
N GLU A 511 -25.73 60.34 11.37
CA GLU A 511 -26.07 61.56 12.10
C GLU A 511 -26.95 61.24 13.31
N PHE A 512 -26.62 61.80 14.47
CA PHE A 512 -27.43 61.77 15.67
C PHE A 512 -27.73 63.20 16.15
N SER A 513 -29.01 63.57 16.27
CA SER A 513 -29.41 64.86 16.84
C SER A 513 -29.30 64.83 18.36
N LEU A 514 -28.54 65.76 18.93
CA LEU A 514 -28.60 66.12 20.34
C LEU A 514 -29.79 67.07 20.47
N GLY A 515 -30.91 66.60 21.04
CA GLY A 515 -32.16 67.35 21.03
C GLY A 515 -32.01 68.81 21.47
N ALA A 516 -32.53 69.75 20.67
CA ALA A 516 -32.43 71.18 20.93
C ALA A 516 -33.41 71.67 22.01
N MET A 517 -33.02 72.70 22.77
CA MET A 517 -34.00 73.57 23.43
C MET A 517 -34.62 74.53 22.42
N GLU A 518 -35.88 74.95 22.65
CA GLU A 518 -36.62 75.83 21.72
C GLU A 518 -35.83 77.09 21.35
N GLY A 519 -35.35 77.15 20.10
CA GLY A 519 -34.71 78.33 19.50
C GLY A 519 -33.24 78.17 19.07
N GLU A 520 -32.59 77.03 19.35
CA GLU A 520 -31.21 76.74 18.92
C GLU A 520 -31.18 75.73 17.75
N GLU A 521 -30.18 75.82 16.88
CA GLU A 521 -29.95 74.81 15.84
C GLU A 521 -29.61 73.47 16.51
N GLU A 522 -30.25 72.38 16.07
CA GLU A 522 -29.95 71.03 16.58
C GLU A 522 -28.47 70.71 16.36
N GLU A 523 -27.73 70.53 17.44
CA GLU A 523 -26.34 70.11 17.39
C GLU A 523 -26.30 68.63 16.97
N LYS A 524 -25.55 68.33 15.91
CA LYS A 524 -25.48 66.99 15.32
C LYS A 524 -24.14 66.34 15.59
N VAL A 525 -24.17 65.10 16.04
CA VAL A 525 -22.98 64.26 16.17
C VAL A 525 -22.88 63.34 14.96
N LEU A 526 -21.74 63.39 14.27
CA LEU A 526 -21.41 62.52 13.14
C LEU A 526 -20.49 61.40 13.62
N VAL A 527 -20.89 60.16 13.40
CA VAL A 527 -20.13 58.97 13.78
C VAL A 527 -19.96 58.05 12.57
N PRO A 528 -18.78 57.44 12.36
CA PRO A 528 -18.59 56.43 11.32
C PRO A 528 -19.60 55.28 11.47
N ALA A 529 -20.24 54.91 10.37
CA ALA A 529 -21.22 53.83 10.27
C ALA A 529 -20.66 52.54 9.69
N ALA A 530 -19.48 52.60 9.09
CA ALA A 530 -18.73 51.45 8.58
C ALA A 530 -17.23 51.68 8.73
N CYS A 531 -16.48 50.58 8.73
CA CYS A 531 -15.03 50.61 8.63
C CYS A 531 -14.58 51.15 7.28
N SER A 532 -13.31 51.51 7.20
CA SER A 532 -12.66 51.87 5.95
C SER A 532 -12.91 50.78 4.89
N PRO A 533 -13.19 51.18 3.63
CA PRO A 533 -13.33 50.26 2.51
C PRO A 533 -12.11 49.34 2.33
N CYS A 534 -10.91 49.78 2.71
CA CYS A 534 -9.71 48.95 2.63
C CYS A 534 -9.75 47.77 3.59
N LEU A 535 -10.15 47.98 4.85
CA LEU A 535 -10.21 46.91 5.85
C LEU A 535 -11.29 45.89 5.49
N VAL A 536 -12.48 46.36 5.11
CA VAL A 536 -13.58 45.49 4.66
C VAL A 536 -13.22 44.73 3.39
N GLY A 537 -12.56 45.40 2.44
CA GLY A 537 -12.08 44.80 1.20
C GLY A 537 -11.05 43.70 1.46
N LEU A 538 -10.07 43.96 2.32
CA LEU A 538 -9.07 42.97 2.72
C LEU A 538 -9.70 41.76 3.40
N LEU A 539 -10.57 41.96 4.39
CA LEU A 539 -11.26 40.85 5.07
C LEU A 539 -12.12 40.02 4.11
N THR A 540 -12.79 40.67 3.15
CA THR A 540 -13.57 39.96 2.13
C THR A 540 -12.67 39.13 1.21
N GLU A 541 -11.50 39.65 0.85
CA GLU A 541 -10.56 38.93 -0.01
C GLU A 541 -9.90 37.76 0.73
N LEU A 542 -9.62 37.91 2.02
CA LEU A 542 -9.19 36.82 2.89
C LEU A 542 -10.21 35.67 2.92
N CYS A 543 -11.51 35.97 2.98
CA CYS A 543 -12.54 34.94 2.89
C CYS A 543 -12.47 34.18 1.55
N ARG A 544 -12.31 34.89 0.42
CA ARG A 544 -12.17 34.26 -0.90
C ARG A 544 -10.93 33.38 -1.01
N LEU A 545 -9.83 33.76 -0.36
CA LEU A 545 -8.61 32.95 -0.35
C LEU A 545 -8.76 31.68 0.48
N ILE A 546 -9.38 31.75 1.66
CA ILE A 546 -9.71 30.56 2.46
C ILE A 546 -10.61 29.61 1.65
N ASP A 547 -11.58 30.14 0.90
CA ASP A 547 -12.46 29.31 0.06
C ASP A 547 -11.71 28.51 -1.01
N ARG A 548 -10.58 29.02 -1.51
CA ARG A 548 -9.73 28.29 -2.46
C ARG A 548 -9.12 27.03 -1.85
N VAL A 549 -8.89 27.00 -0.53
CA VAL A 549 -8.36 25.80 0.16
C VAL A 549 -9.35 24.65 0.08
N ALA A 550 -10.66 24.93 0.14
CA ALA A 550 -11.73 23.95 0.03
C ALA A 550 -11.86 23.33 -1.38
N LEU A 551 -11.18 23.90 -2.39
CA LEU A 551 -11.11 23.31 -3.74
C LEU A 551 -10.16 22.11 -3.79
N ILE A 552 -9.20 22.03 -2.87
CA ILE A 552 -8.16 20.99 -2.85
C ILE A 552 -8.69 19.75 -2.13
N SER A 553 -9.19 19.92 -0.91
CA SER A 553 -9.60 18.80 -0.06
C SER A 553 -10.80 19.15 0.80
N ARG A 554 -11.58 18.11 1.13
CA ARG A 554 -12.70 18.16 2.09
C ARG A 554 -12.29 17.66 3.48
N ASP A 555 -11.01 17.36 3.68
CA ASP A 555 -10.50 16.92 4.98
C ASP A 555 -10.62 18.05 6.01
N THR A 556 -11.42 17.79 7.04
CA THR A 556 -11.69 18.73 8.13
C THR A 556 -10.45 19.05 8.96
N ALA A 557 -9.48 18.13 9.08
CA ALA A 557 -8.24 18.36 9.81
C ALA A 557 -7.34 19.35 9.06
N PHE A 558 -7.13 19.12 7.76
CA PHE A 558 -6.40 20.03 6.88
C PHE A 558 -7.01 21.44 6.87
N LEU A 559 -8.32 21.53 6.62
CA LEU A 559 -9.02 22.82 6.55
C LEU A 559 -8.91 23.61 7.86
N ARG A 560 -9.02 22.95 9.02
CA ARG A 560 -8.90 23.59 10.33
C ARG A 560 -7.49 24.13 10.57
N GLU A 561 -6.47 23.33 10.29
CA GLU A 561 -5.07 23.70 10.54
C GLU A 561 -4.59 24.83 9.62
N VAL A 562 -4.93 24.75 8.32
CA VAL A 562 -4.64 25.82 7.36
C VAL A 562 -5.36 27.10 7.77
N ARG A 563 -6.65 27.03 8.13
CA ARG A 563 -7.42 28.19 8.58
C ARG A 563 -6.77 28.87 9.79
N ALA A 564 -6.35 28.11 10.81
CA ALA A 564 -5.73 28.68 12.00
C ALA A 564 -4.44 29.46 11.66
N LEU A 565 -3.56 28.85 10.86
CA LEU A 565 -2.30 29.47 10.42
C LEU A 565 -2.54 30.67 9.49
N PHE A 566 -3.55 30.56 8.62
CA PHE A 566 -3.95 31.62 7.71
C PHE A 566 -4.43 32.87 8.46
N LEU A 567 -5.30 32.68 9.46
CA LEU A 567 -5.82 33.77 10.27
C LEU A 567 -4.70 34.42 11.08
N GLN A 568 -3.86 33.61 11.74
CA GLN A 568 -2.70 34.08 12.47
C GLN A 568 -1.79 34.98 11.60
N ALA A 569 -1.36 34.49 10.44
CA ALA A 569 -0.46 35.23 9.57
C ALA A 569 -1.10 36.51 9.01
N SER A 570 -2.36 36.43 8.59
CA SER A 570 -3.08 37.57 8.01
C SER A 570 -3.32 38.68 9.03
N TYR A 571 -3.78 38.32 10.23
CA TYR A 571 -4.07 39.28 11.28
C TYR A 571 -2.82 39.94 11.82
N HIS A 572 -1.76 39.17 12.04
CA HIS A 572 -0.47 39.72 12.43
C HIS A 572 0.04 40.73 11.39
N ARG A 573 -0.10 40.42 10.10
CA ARG A 573 0.32 41.34 9.02
C ARG A 573 -0.55 42.60 8.97
N ILE A 574 -1.86 42.50 9.17
CA ILE A 574 -2.75 43.68 9.24
C ILE A 574 -2.37 44.55 10.46
N ALA A 575 -2.23 43.95 11.65
CA ALA A 575 -1.90 44.67 12.88
C ALA A 575 -0.55 45.42 12.76
N THR A 576 0.48 44.76 12.23
CA THR A 576 1.82 45.35 12.03
C THR A 576 1.83 46.49 11.01
N VAL A 577 1.07 46.37 9.91
CA VAL A 577 0.95 47.45 8.92
C VAL A 577 0.17 48.63 9.49
N TYR A 578 -0.93 48.39 10.20
CA TYR A 578 -1.66 49.45 10.92
C TYR A 578 -0.78 50.14 11.96
N ASP A 579 0.03 49.41 12.73
CA ASP A 579 0.93 49.99 13.73
C ASP A 579 1.95 50.93 13.10
N ALA A 580 2.63 50.48 12.05
CA ALA A 580 3.60 51.29 11.32
C ALA A 580 2.95 52.54 10.71
N MET A 581 1.78 52.36 10.06
CA MET A 581 1.10 53.44 9.35
C MET A 581 0.51 54.48 10.29
N VAL A 582 -0.20 54.09 11.36
CA VAL A 582 -0.82 55.04 12.31
C VAL A 582 0.27 55.86 13.00
N ARG A 583 1.37 55.25 13.43
CA ARG A 583 2.49 55.98 14.06
C ARG A 583 3.16 56.96 13.09
N GLU A 584 3.30 56.58 11.82
CA GLU A 584 3.83 57.46 10.79
C GLU A 584 2.88 58.64 10.53
N LEU A 585 1.59 58.38 10.41
CA LEU A 585 0.55 59.38 10.20
C LEU A 585 0.51 60.43 11.32
N LEU A 586 0.46 59.98 12.59
CA LEU A 586 0.44 60.88 13.74
C LEU A 586 1.71 61.74 13.85
N ARG A 587 2.85 61.22 13.37
CA ARG A 587 4.13 61.95 13.34
C ARG A 587 4.18 62.99 12.21
N GLU A 588 3.64 62.69 11.04
CA GLU A 588 3.77 63.52 9.84
C GLU A 588 2.67 64.56 9.68
N HIS A 589 1.49 64.29 10.24
CA HIS A 589 0.33 65.18 10.20
C HIS A 589 -0.05 65.64 11.61
N PRO A 590 0.55 66.72 12.15
CA PRO A 590 0.26 67.20 13.50
C PRO A 590 -1.13 67.85 13.66
N SER A 591 -1.90 67.97 12.58
CA SER A 591 -3.23 68.59 12.57
C SER A 591 -4.21 67.75 11.75
N ILE A 592 -4.47 66.52 12.18
CA ILE A 592 -5.49 65.65 11.59
C ILE A 592 -6.87 66.13 12.04
N ALA A 593 -7.83 66.16 11.13
CA ALA A 593 -9.21 66.49 11.46
C ALA A 593 -9.85 65.38 12.32
N SER A 594 -10.61 65.78 13.35
CA SER A 594 -11.36 64.87 14.25
C SER A 594 -12.11 63.74 13.53
N PRO A 595 -12.78 63.95 12.37
CA PRO A 595 -13.42 62.88 11.60
C PRO A 595 -12.46 61.77 11.12
N GLY A 596 -11.23 62.13 10.72
CA GLY A 596 -10.21 61.16 10.32
C GLY A 596 -9.76 60.27 11.48
N LEU A 597 -9.58 60.86 12.67
CA LEU A 597 -9.23 60.13 13.88
C LEU A 597 -10.37 59.22 14.36
N LEU A 598 -11.63 59.69 14.29
CA LEU A 598 -12.80 58.88 14.62
C LEU A 598 -12.97 57.67 13.70
N LEU A 599 -12.65 57.80 12.41
CA LEU A 599 -12.66 56.67 11.47
C LEU A 599 -11.56 55.65 11.79
N LEU A 600 -10.32 56.11 12.04
CA LEU A 600 -9.22 55.24 12.44
C LEU A 600 -9.54 54.49 13.74
N LEU A 601 -10.15 55.19 14.70
CA LEU A 601 -10.61 54.59 15.95
C LEU A 601 -11.69 53.53 15.69
N PHE A 602 -12.64 53.78 14.79
CA PHE A 602 -13.66 52.80 14.42
C PHE A 602 -13.06 51.53 13.81
N ASP A 603 -12.09 51.67 12.90
CA ASP A 603 -11.35 50.55 12.30
C ASP A 603 -10.64 49.70 13.37
N LEU A 604 -9.93 50.35 14.30
CA LEU A 604 -9.21 49.67 15.37
C LEU A 604 -10.16 48.96 16.34
N LEU A 605 -11.26 49.60 16.73
CA LEU A 605 -12.29 49.01 17.59
C LEU A 605 -12.97 47.81 16.92
N PHE A 606 -13.22 47.88 15.62
CA PHE A 606 -13.77 46.76 14.86
C PHE A 606 -12.77 45.62 14.76
N PHE A 607 -11.52 45.91 14.38
CA PHE A 607 -10.48 44.88 14.25
C PHE A 607 -10.18 44.22 15.59
N GLU A 608 -10.14 44.96 16.69
CA GLU A 608 -10.04 44.43 18.06
C GLU A 608 -11.17 43.43 18.35
N LYS A 609 -12.43 43.75 17.96
CA LYS A 609 -13.57 42.81 18.11
C LYS A 609 -13.42 41.56 17.24
N VAL A 610 -12.84 41.65 16.04
CA VAL A 610 -12.57 40.51 15.16
C VAL A 610 -11.48 39.60 15.75
N LEU A 611 -10.39 40.19 16.25
CA LEU A 611 -9.32 39.45 16.92
C LEU A 611 -9.80 38.77 18.21
N ALA A 612 -10.57 39.47 19.03
CA ALA A 612 -11.15 38.94 20.27
C ALA A 612 -12.21 37.86 20.01
N ALA A 613 -12.77 37.81 18.80
CA ALA A 613 -13.69 36.77 18.37
C ALA A 613 -12.98 35.48 17.89
N CYS A 614 -11.64 35.44 17.87
CA CYS A 614 -10.85 34.26 17.55
C CYS A 614 -10.50 33.48 18.83
N GLU A 615 -10.25 32.17 18.72
CA GLU A 615 -9.88 31.36 19.88
C GLU A 615 -8.48 31.78 20.41
N PRO A 616 -8.32 32.05 21.72
CA PRO A 616 -7.12 32.70 22.25
C PRO A 616 -5.88 31.79 22.36
N ASP A 617 -5.96 30.51 22.00
CA ASP A 617 -4.85 29.58 22.23
C ASP A 617 -3.78 29.58 21.11
N GLU A 618 -2.52 29.59 21.55
CA GLU A 618 -1.25 29.32 20.86
C GLU A 618 -0.94 30.01 19.50
N SER A 619 -1.57 31.14 19.20
CA SER A 619 -1.56 31.73 17.85
C SER A 619 -0.96 33.13 17.74
N GLY A 620 -0.36 33.71 18.78
CA GLY A 620 0.19 35.08 18.70
C GLY A 620 -0.85 36.21 18.60
N ILE A 621 -2.14 35.87 18.46
CA ILE A 621 -3.28 36.81 18.42
C ILE A 621 -3.34 37.69 19.69
N ALA A 622 -2.90 37.15 20.84
CA ALA A 622 -2.82 37.93 22.08
C ALA A 622 -1.83 39.10 22.01
N GLU A 623 -0.74 38.94 21.23
CA GLU A 623 0.22 40.03 21.01
C GLU A 623 -0.36 41.04 20.02
N ASP A 624 -1.00 40.59 18.95
CA ASP A 624 -1.69 41.48 18.00
C ASP A 624 -2.79 42.30 18.68
N LEU A 625 -3.56 41.69 19.61
CA LEU A 625 -4.54 42.38 20.44
C LEU A 625 -3.91 43.49 21.29
N ARG A 626 -2.71 43.26 21.84
CA ARG A 626 -1.98 44.30 22.60
C ARG A 626 -1.52 45.44 21.70
N VAL A 627 -1.02 45.12 20.50
CA VAL A 627 -0.60 46.11 19.51
C VAL A 627 -1.80 46.99 19.12
N VAL A 628 -2.94 46.37 18.77
CA VAL A 628 -4.16 47.10 18.39
C VAL A 628 -4.70 47.93 19.55
N ALA A 629 -4.68 47.40 20.79
CA ALA A 629 -5.08 48.16 21.97
C ALA A 629 -4.17 49.38 22.22
N ALA A 630 -2.85 49.24 22.06
CA ALA A 630 -1.92 50.35 22.20
C ALA A 630 -2.12 51.43 21.12
N LEU A 631 -2.44 51.03 19.89
CA LEU A 631 -2.78 51.96 18.81
C LEU A 631 -4.07 52.72 19.08
N LYS A 632 -5.09 52.02 19.61
CA LYS A 632 -6.35 52.64 20.00
C LYS A 632 -6.12 53.76 21.02
N GLU A 633 -5.33 53.49 22.07
CA GLU A 633 -4.99 54.52 23.07
C GLU A 633 -4.23 55.70 22.43
N ALA A 634 -3.26 55.42 21.56
CA ALA A 634 -2.50 56.49 20.88
C ALA A 634 -3.39 57.38 19.98
N VAL A 635 -4.40 56.81 19.33
CA VAL A 635 -5.37 57.59 18.53
C VAL A 635 -6.33 58.37 19.43
N LEU A 636 -6.76 57.80 20.56
CA LEU A 636 -7.64 58.46 21.54
C LEU A 636 -6.98 59.70 22.17
N GLU A 637 -5.67 59.66 22.45
CA GLU A 637 -4.92 60.80 22.99
C GLU A 637 -4.91 62.02 22.07
N GLU A 638 -5.07 61.82 20.75
CA GLU A 638 -5.07 62.87 19.73
C GLU A 638 -6.49 63.40 19.39
N ILE A 639 -7.55 62.71 19.85
CA ILE A 639 -8.94 63.13 19.65
C ILE A 639 -9.31 64.18 20.71
N ASP A 640 -10.06 65.22 20.31
CA ASP A 640 -10.60 66.19 21.26
C ASP A 640 -11.50 65.48 22.30
N PRO A 641 -11.25 65.61 23.61
CA PRO A 641 -12.05 64.97 24.64
C PRO A 641 -13.54 65.28 24.55
N VAL A 642 -13.93 66.47 24.07
CA VAL A 642 -15.33 66.86 23.89
C VAL A 642 -15.97 66.05 22.77
N ASP A 643 -15.31 65.96 21.62
CA ASP A 643 -15.77 65.20 20.46
C ASP A 643 -15.93 63.70 20.80
N TRP A 644 -14.97 63.13 21.52
CA TRP A 644 -15.05 61.73 21.93
C TRP A 644 -16.19 61.47 22.93
N THR A 645 -16.35 62.33 23.93
CA THR A 645 -17.42 62.16 24.94
C THR A 645 -18.81 62.20 24.31
N LEU A 646 -18.99 63.04 23.28
CA LEU A 646 -20.24 63.10 22.50
C LEU A 646 -20.43 61.88 21.60
N ALA A 647 -19.35 61.34 21.02
CA ALA A 647 -19.40 60.25 20.06
C ALA A 647 -19.40 58.84 20.71
N GLU A 648 -18.83 58.63 21.89
CA GLU A 648 -18.52 57.31 22.47
C GLU A 648 -19.72 56.35 22.50
N SER A 649 -20.83 56.80 23.09
CA SER A 649 -22.03 55.96 23.24
C SER A 649 -22.67 55.59 21.90
N TYR A 650 -22.67 56.53 20.94
CA TYR A 650 -23.15 56.30 19.58
C TYR A 650 -22.20 55.41 18.78
N MET A 651 -20.88 55.59 18.95
CA MET A 651 -19.83 54.78 18.32
C MET A 651 -19.96 53.31 18.70
N GLN A 652 -20.15 53.01 20.00
CA GLN A 652 -20.34 51.63 20.46
C GLN A 652 -21.61 51.00 19.88
N LEU A 653 -22.72 51.74 19.86
CA LEU A 653 -24.00 51.28 19.30
C LEU A 653 -23.88 50.97 17.80
N VAL A 654 -23.28 51.89 17.04
CA VAL A 654 -23.10 51.74 15.60
C VAL A 654 -22.11 50.63 15.27
N LEU A 655 -21.05 50.48 16.05
CA LEU A 655 -20.09 49.38 15.92
C LEU A 655 -20.74 48.01 16.14
N GLU A 656 -21.62 47.87 17.13
CA GLU A 656 -22.35 46.61 17.34
C GLU A 656 -23.31 46.27 16.19
N GLU A 657 -23.98 47.28 15.64
CA GLU A 657 -24.85 47.13 14.46
C GLU A 657 -24.01 46.70 13.24
N PHE A 658 -22.87 47.35 13.03
CA PHE A 658 -21.96 47.05 11.93
C PHE A 658 -21.38 45.64 12.04
N VAL A 659 -20.82 45.26 13.19
CA VAL A 659 -20.32 43.89 13.46
C VAL A 659 -21.41 42.85 13.18
N SER A 660 -22.64 43.10 13.65
CA SER A 660 -23.76 42.20 13.41
C SER A 660 -24.12 42.06 11.92
N SER A 661 -24.00 43.16 11.16
CA SER A 661 -24.30 43.19 9.73
C SER A 661 -23.26 42.44 8.88
N ILE A 662 -21.98 42.53 9.25
CA ILE A 662 -20.86 41.96 8.49
C ILE A 662 -20.45 40.55 8.95
N ALA A 663 -20.83 40.13 10.16
CA ALA A 663 -20.43 38.85 10.76
C ALA A 663 -20.65 37.62 9.87
N LEU A 664 -21.68 37.62 9.01
CA LEU A 664 -21.93 36.54 8.07
C LEU A 664 -20.96 36.55 6.89
N LEU A 665 -20.63 37.73 6.38
CA LEU A 665 -19.69 37.92 5.28
C LEU A 665 -18.28 37.48 5.68
N ILE A 666 -17.89 37.76 6.92
CA ILE A 666 -16.58 37.40 7.48
C ILE A 666 -16.60 36.12 8.34
N SER A 667 -17.65 35.31 8.25
CA SER A 667 -17.85 34.16 9.16
C SER A 667 -16.70 33.15 9.17
N LEU A 668 -16.00 32.99 8.04
CA LEU A 668 -14.81 32.13 7.92
C LEU A 668 -13.62 32.64 8.74
N LEU A 669 -13.62 33.92 9.12
CA LEU A 669 -12.55 34.58 9.86
C LEU A 669 -12.79 34.61 11.38
N LEU A 670 -13.99 34.22 11.85
CA LEU A 670 -14.38 34.23 13.26
C LEU A 670 -14.24 32.85 13.92
N ALA A 671 -14.08 32.76 15.25
CA ALA A 671 -14.05 31.46 15.93
C ALA A 671 -15.32 30.64 15.70
N ASP A 672 -15.18 29.32 15.75
CA ASP A 672 -16.31 28.41 15.60
C ASP A 672 -17.36 28.57 16.71
N ALA A 673 -16.95 29.04 17.89
CA ALA A 673 -17.81 29.32 19.04
C ALA A 673 -18.42 30.73 19.06
N TYR A 674 -18.19 31.58 18.05
CA TYR A 674 -18.66 32.97 18.06
C TYR A 674 -20.20 33.05 18.10
N LYS A 675 -20.73 33.71 19.13
CA LYS A 675 -22.17 33.95 19.31
C LYS A 675 -22.51 35.39 18.96
N LEU A 676 -23.39 35.58 17.97
CA LEU A 676 -24.03 36.87 17.69
C LEU A 676 -24.83 37.32 18.91
N LYS A 677 -24.43 38.44 19.52
CA LYS A 677 -24.96 38.90 20.81
C LYS A 677 -26.37 39.51 20.75
N ASN A 678 -26.86 39.95 19.58
CA ASN A 678 -28.09 40.76 19.50
C ASN A 678 -29.25 40.10 18.71
N ALA A 679 -30.42 39.97 19.34
CA ALA A 679 -31.65 39.44 18.74
C ALA A 679 -32.29 40.37 17.67
N SER A 680 -32.01 41.67 17.71
CA SER A 680 -32.38 42.65 16.67
C SER A 680 -31.64 42.43 15.35
N ALA A 681 -30.44 41.84 15.39
CA ALA A 681 -29.68 41.45 14.21
C ALA A 681 -30.42 40.40 13.36
N SER A 682 -31.22 39.52 13.99
CA SER A 682 -32.05 38.51 13.29
C SER A 682 -33.11 39.13 12.36
N LYS A 683 -33.59 40.35 12.66
CA LYS A 683 -34.53 41.12 11.83
C LYS A 683 -33.87 41.84 10.66
N SER A 684 -32.61 42.26 10.79
CA SER A 684 -31.82 42.79 9.66
C SER A 684 -31.43 41.66 8.69
N LEU A 685 -31.13 40.50 9.28
CA LEU A 685 -30.91 39.23 8.62
C LEU A 685 -32.10 38.78 7.78
N SER A 686 -33.34 38.93 8.26
CA SER A 686 -34.53 38.56 7.48
C SER A 686 -34.80 39.48 6.28
N LYS A 687 -34.31 40.72 6.29
CA LYS A 687 -34.38 41.63 5.13
C LYS A 687 -33.31 41.30 4.08
N ASN A 688 -32.09 40.93 4.50
CA ASN A 688 -31.00 40.56 3.59
C ASN A 688 -31.02 39.07 3.17
N ALA A 689 -31.70 38.20 3.92
CA ALA A 689 -31.88 36.78 3.57
C ALA A 689 -32.63 36.59 2.25
N ASN A 690 -33.53 37.51 1.88
CA ASN A 690 -34.22 37.45 0.59
C ASN A 690 -33.28 37.61 -0.62
N VAL A 691 -32.08 38.18 -0.45
CA VAL A 691 -31.05 38.29 -1.49
C VAL A 691 -30.16 37.04 -1.54
N ILE A 692 -29.97 36.35 -0.41
CA ILE A 692 -29.10 35.16 -0.29
C ILE A 692 -29.84 33.88 -0.72
N PHE A 693 -31.17 33.84 -0.65
CA PHE A 693 -31.99 32.66 -0.95
C PHE A 693 -32.87 32.77 -2.21
N THR A 694 -32.78 33.85 -2.99
CA THR A 694 -33.46 33.91 -4.28
C THR A 694 -32.68 33.14 -5.34
N PRO A 695 -33.30 32.22 -6.09
CA PRO A 695 -32.65 31.48 -7.16
C PRO A 695 -32.55 32.39 -8.39
N ILE A 696 -31.68 33.39 -8.33
CA ILE A 696 -31.28 34.18 -9.49
C ILE A 696 -29.89 33.71 -9.87
N GLU A 697 -29.71 33.47 -11.17
CA GLU A 697 -28.53 32.94 -11.83
C GLU A 697 -27.21 33.25 -11.11
N LYS A 698 -26.42 32.18 -10.89
CA LYS A 698 -25.03 32.16 -10.42
C LYS A 698 -24.31 33.50 -10.64
N LEU A 699 -24.28 34.36 -9.63
CA LEU A 699 -23.37 35.50 -9.58
C LEU A 699 -22.05 35.02 -8.97
N PRO A 700 -20.96 34.89 -9.76
CA PRO A 700 -19.66 34.41 -9.30
C PRO A 700 -18.92 35.39 -8.35
N SER A 701 -19.57 36.47 -7.94
CA SER A 701 -18.97 37.58 -7.18
C SER A 701 -19.17 37.54 -5.66
N TYR A 702 -20.03 36.64 -5.15
CA TYR A 702 -20.31 36.51 -3.71
C TYR A 702 -19.64 35.26 -3.08
N PRO A 703 -18.93 35.38 -1.95
CA PRO A 703 -18.26 34.26 -1.27
C PRO A 703 -19.22 33.15 -0.78
N ILE A 704 -20.53 33.42 -0.72
CA ILE A 704 -21.55 32.50 -0.18
C ILE A 704 -22.02 31.47 -1.23
N SER A 705 -21.52 31.51 -2.47
CA SER A 705 -21.99 30.62 -3.56
C SER A 705 -21.48 29.17 -3.50
N SER A 706 -20.58 28.84 -2.56
CA SER A 706 -20.07 27.46 -2.41
C SER A 706 -21.11 26.55 -1.74
N PRO A 707 -21.45 25.37 -2.31
CA PRO A 707 -22.38 24.41 -1.72
C PRO A 707 -21.99 23.99 -0.29
N SER A 708 -20.70 23.99 0.00
CA SER A 708 -20.15 23.66 1.33
C SER A 708 -20.52 24.71 2.38
N ILE A 709 -20.53 26.00 2.01
CA ILE A 709 -20.91 27.12 2.90
C ILE A 709 -22.42 27.12 3.14
N GLN A 710 -23.22 26.80 2.11
CA GLN A 710 -24.66 26.64 2.28
C GLN A 710 -25.01 25.46 3.21
N LEU A 711 -24.30 24.33 3.09
CA LEU A 711 -24.49 23.18 3.97
C LEU A 711 -24.02 23.43 5.41
N LEU A 712 -22.90 24.14 5.59
CA LEU A 712 -22.37 24.50 6.90
C LEU A 712 -23.26 25.54 7.60
N LEU A 713 -23.77 26.55 6.87
CA LEU A 713 -24.77 27.49 7.38
C LEU A 713 -26.11 26.81 7.67
N GLN A 714 -26.55 25.87 6.82
CA GLN A 714 -27.77 25.08 7.08
C GLN A 714 -27.63 24.15 8.29
N SER A 715 -26.46 23.54 8.53
CA SER A 715 -26.25 22.72 9.73
C SER A 715 -26.24 23.59 10.99
N ARG A 716 -25.58 24.75 10.94
CA ARG A 716 -25.56 25.76 12.03
C ARG A 716 -26.95 26.33 12.33
N MET A 717 -27.83 26.43 11.32
CA MET A 717 -29.22 26.85 11.50
C MET A 717 -30.14 25.72 12.00
N LYS A 718 -29.89 24.46 11.63
CA LYS A 718 -30.69 23.29 12.06
C LYS A 718 -30.42 22.84 13.49
N GLU A 719 -29.21 23.04 14.02
CA GLU A 719 -28.92 22.81 15.45
C GLU A 719 -29.78 23.67 16.39
N LYS A 720 -30.42 24.72 15.85
CA LYS A 720 -31.32 25.62 16.57
C LYS A 720 -32.73 25.07 16.78
N ASP A 721 -33.15 24.02 16.07
CA ASP A 721 -34.50 23.46 16.16
C ASP A 721 -34.58 22.20 17.07
N SER A 722 -33.45 21.78 17.67
CA SER A 722 -33.40 20.60 18.56
C SER A 722 -32.90 20.91 19.98
N ALA A 723 -32.94 22.17 20.43
CA ALA A 723 -32.70 22.55 21.81
C ALA A 723 -33.93 23.21 22.45
#